data_AF-B9F1A0-F1
#
_entry.id   AF-B9F1A0-F1
#
_cell.length_a   1.000
_cell.length_b   1.000
_cell.length_c   1.000
_cell.angle_alpha   90.00
_cell.angle_beta   90.00
_cell.angle_gamma   90.00
#
_symmetry.space_group_name_H-M   'P 1'
#
loop_
_entity.id
_entity.type
_entity.pdbx_description
1 polymer ?
#
loop_
_entity_poly.entity_id
_entity_poly.type
_entity_poly.pdbx_seq_one_letter_code
_entity_poly.pdbx_strand_id
1 'polypeptide(L)'
;MGLAMKHLFLLLLPLIMIFLPCIACDAPQLVYDAGGEELSSEHKYYIFLVNNRSGGGALSIIYAGNTHSNSSFQIQQQTFESNQKELKAAAAKYNPLFRSGIMPTGVNDTTIVLIPKIDQPMELRDEKNKNQGKAACAYKLDLSKAYDRVDWRFLEQAMYKLGFAHRWVSWIMTCITSVRYSVKFNGSLLNTFAQSRGLRQGDPLSPFLFLFVADGMSLLLEEKVAQGELSPVYVCRRAPCISHLLFADDTLLFFKANRLQARVIHGILGDYAAATGQLINPAKCSIMFGDVSPTEIKDDIRNILQIGSNAFEDRYLGFPTPEGRMNKGKFQPLHDKLWKRLIQWGENYLSVGGKEILIKAVIQAIPIYVMGLFKLPDSVCDDLTNLTRNFWWGAGKGERKTHWKAWDHLTRPKLCGGLGFRDYRLFNQALLARQAWRLIQSPESLCARVLKAKYYPNGSLVDTCFASSASPGWRGIEYGLKLLKKGIIWRIGNGRSIRVWRDPWLASCRNALEAELLACKEGAVLALQWTFLPFVLETDCLVAIQMIQSKEKDISELAYLIREVKELLGSNRKSRSSSEWGGACARAPARPCCAASLRASPGILELDLSQSPSRSFYPGVIDDDLDVVAGGFRNLRVLALQNCKGVTDVGMAKIGDRLPSLQSIDVSHCRKLSDKGLKAVLLGCQNLRQLVIAGCRLITDNLLIALSKSCIHLEDLVAAGCNNITDAGISGLADGCHKMKSLDMSKCNKVGDPGVCKFAEVSSSSLVSLKLLDCNKVGDKSIHALAKFCHNLETLVIGGCRDVTDASIEALAFACYSRLKCLRMDWCLKITDSSLRSLLSNCKLLVAIDVGCCDQITDAAFQDMDANGFQSALRLLKISSCVRITVAGVRNVIESCMALEHLDVRSCPQVTRQSCEQAGLQFPGSCKVNFEGSLSESDPSVAIFF
;
A
#
# COMPACT_ATOMS: atom_id res chain seq x y z
N MET A 1 -23.28 -17.95 -3.21
CA MET A 1 -23.23 -17.82 -1.73
C MET A 1 -21.89 -18.20 -1.13
N GLY A 2 -21.29 -19.37 -1.42
CA GLY A 2 -19.99 -19.78 -0.83
C GLY A 2 -18.75 -18.93 -1.19
N LEU A 3 -18.73 -18.24 -2.35
CA LEU A 3 -17.57 -17.41 -2.76
C LEU A 3 -17.51 -16.03 -2.10
N ALA A 4 -18.66 -15.39 -1.84
CA ALA A 4 -18.72 -14.09 -1.16
C ALA A 4 -18.38 -14.22 0.34
N MET A 5 -18.80 -15.32 0.97
CA MET A 5 -18.44 -15.64 2.35
C MET A 5 -16.97 -16.06 2.52
N LYS A 6 -16.38 -16.76 1.55
CA LYS A 6 -14.92 -17.01 1.55
C LYS A 6 -14.10 -15.72 1.47
N HIS A 7 -14.57 -14.70 0.74
CA HIS A 7 -13.94 -13.38 0.71
C HIS A 7 -14.14 -12.60 2.03
N LEU A 8 -15.30 -12.71 2.68
CA LEU A 8 -15.54 -12.14 4.01
C LEU A 8 -14.64 -12.82 5.07
N PHE A 9 -14.46 -14.13 4.98
CA PHE A 9 -13.57 -14.91 5.85
C PHE A 9 -12.09 -14.53 5.68
N LEU A 10 -11.65 -14.29 4.43
CA LEU A 10 -10.31 -13.79 4.11
C LEU A 10 -10.08 -12.33 4.49
N LEU A 11 -11.14 -11.52 4.64
CA LEU A 11 -11.09 -10.13 5.09
C LEU A 11 -11.13 -10.02 6.63
N LEU A 12 -11.97 -10.82 7.29
CA LEU A 12 -12.18 -10.77 8.75
C LEU A 12 -11.01 -11.37 9.54
N LEU A 13 -10.37 -12.44 9.07
CA LEU A 13 -9.26 -13.07 9.82
C LEU A 13 -8.06 -12.14 10.04
N PRO A 14 -7.54 -11.42 9.02
CA PRO A 14 -6.45 -10.48 9.20
C PRO A 14 -6.89 -9.23 9.96
N LEU A 15 -8.09 -8.70 9.70
CA LEU A 15 -8.60 -7.50 10.36
C LEU A 15 -8.80 -7.73 11.86
N ILE A 16 -9.38 -8.85 12.28
CA ILE A 16 -9.64 -9.12 13.70
C ILE A 16 -8.36 -9.44 14.47
N MET A 17 -7.40 -10.13 13.86
CA MET A 17 -6.06 -10.37 14.44
C MET A 17 -5.21 -9.10 14.57
N ILE A 18 -5.47 -8.08 13.73
CA ILE A 18 -4.80 -6.76 13.79
C ILE A 18 -5.53 -5.80 14.74
N PHE A 19 -6.86 -5.87 14.85
CA PHE A 19 -7.66 -4.88 15.59
C PHE A 19 -7.97 -5.24 17.05
N LEU A 20 -7.95 -6.51 17.47
CA LEU A 20 -8.11 -6.84 18.91
C LEU A 20 -7.06 -6.17 19.82
N PRO A 21 -5.77 -6.04 19.42
CA PRO A 21 -4.77 -5.31 20.19
C PRO A 21 -4.90 -3.78 20.12
N CYS A 22 -5.53 -3.23 19.06
CA CYS A 22 -5.68 -1.78 18.86
C CYS A 22 -6.78 -1.15 19.74
N ILE A 23 -7.59 -1.97 20.42
CA ILE A 23 -8.68 -1.51 21.31
C ILE A 23 -8.14 -0.93 22.63
N ALA A 24 -6.86 -1.10 22.97
CA ALA A 24 -6.32 -0.78 24.30
C ALA A 24 -4.94 -0.10 24.33
N CYS A 25 -4.73 0.99 23.56
CA CYS A 25 -3.56 1.86 23.77
C CYS A 25 -3.95 3.06 24.64
N ASP A 26 -3.63 3.00 25.93
CA ASP A 26 -3.61 4.16 26.82
C ASP A 26 -2.40 5.05 26.47
N ALA A 27 -2.65 6.29 26.09
CA ALA A 27 -1.65 7.35 26.03
C ALA A 27 -2.16 8.57 26.84
N PRO A 28 -1.29 9.29 27.56
CA PRO A 28 -1.69 10.26 28.59
C PRO A 28 -2.40 11.49 28.01
N GLN A 29 -3.42 11.97 28.72
CA GLN A 29 -4.14 13.22 28.41
C GLN A 29 -3.30 14.45 28.77
N LEU A 30 -3.15 15.38 27.81
CA LEU A 30 -2.94 16.80 28.09
C LEU A 30 -4.34 17.44 28.25
N VAL A 31 -4.64 17.83 29.48
CA VAL A 31 -5.86 18.56 29.86
C VAL A 31 -5.67 20.03 29.50
N TYR A 32 -6.55 20.59 28.67
CA TYR A 32 -6.78 22.03 28.64
C TYR A 32 -8.09 22.31 29.37
N ASP A 33 -7.95 23.01 30.49
CA ASP A 33 -9.00 23.52 31.34
C ASP A 33 -9.75 24.65 30.59
N ALA A 34 -11.08 24.59 30.57
CA ALA A 34 -11.92 25.72 30.17
C ALA A 34 -12.92 25.92 31.30
N GLY A 35 -12.73 27.03 32.02
CA GLY A 35 -13.41 27.40 33.25
C GLY A 35 -14.94 27.36 33.16
N GLY A 36 -15.54 27.09 34.30
CA GLY A 36 -16.98 27.00 34.47
C GLY A 36 -17.68 28.36 34.49
N GLU A 37 -18.99 28.29 34.29
CA GLU A 37 -19.98 29.10 34.98
C GLU A 37 -21.32 28.33 35.00
N GLU A 38 -22.01 28.39 36.13
CA GLU A 38 -23.28 27.72 36.42
C GLU A 38 -24.43 28.24 35.56
N LEU A 39 -25.31 27.35 35.09
CA LEU A 39 -26.70 27.70 34.74
C LEU A 39 -27.63 26.52 35.02
N SER A 40 -28.79 26.85 35.57
CA SER A 40 -29.75 26.03 36.28
C SER A 40 -30.64 25.13 35.41
N SER A 41 -31.11 24.06 36.06
CA SER A 41 -32.30 23.22 35.88
C SER A 41 -32.94 23.03 34.50
N GLU A 42 -33.15 21.74 34.17
CA GLU A 42 -33.91 21.14 33.05
C GLU A 42 -33.15 20.93 31.73
N HIS A 43 -32.19 20.01 31.71
CA HIS A 43 -31.50 19.59 30.49
C HIS A 43 -31.58 18.07 30.26
N LYS A 44 -32.00 17.68 29.05
CA LYS A 44 -31.92 16.30 28.52
C LYS A 44 -30.49 16.04 28.03
N TYR A 45 -29.80 15.07 28.64
CA TYR A 45 -28.41 14.71 28.34
C TYR A 45 -28.31 13.70 27.18
N TYR A 46 -27.24 13.78 26.36
CA TYR A 46 -26.81 12.67 25.50
C TYR A 46 -25.64 11.91 26.13
N ILE A 47 -25.65 10.59 25.94
CA ILE A 47 -24.58 9.64 26.29
C ILE A 47 -23.51 9.71 25.22
N PHE A 48 -22.32 10.22 25.55
CA PHE A 48 -21.11 9.99 24.75
C PHE A 48 -20.37 8.79 25.33
N LEU A 49 -20.20 7.74 24.52
CA LEU A 49 -19.26 6.66 24.83
C LEU A 49 -17.85 7.22 24.61
N VAL A 50 -17.15 7.55 25.69
CA VAL A 50 -15.74 7.91 25.62
C VAL A 50 -14.95 6.61 25.63
N ASN A 51 -14.71 6.10 24.43
CA ASN A 51 -13.58 5.24 24.21
C ASN A 51 -12.34 6.13 24.12
N ASN A 52 -11.24 5.79 24.79
CA ASN A 52 -9.98 6.53 24.73
C ASN A 52 -9.46 6.54 23.28
N ARG A 53 -9.91 7.50 22.45
CA ARG A 53 -9.23 8.08 21.27
C ARG A 53 -10.06 9.20 20.63
N SER A 54 -9.34 10.28 20.32
CA SER A 54 -9.65 11.46 19.51
C SER A 54 -10.86 11.36 18.58
N GLY A 55 -11.78 12.32 18.70
CA GLY A 55 -12.73 12.65 17.65
C GLY A 55 -12.04 13.11 16.36
N GLY A 56 -12.66 12.79 15.22
CA GLY A 56 -12.37 13.48 13.96
C GLY A 56 -11.12 13.03 13.22
N GLY A 57 -10.95 11.74 12.99
CA GLY A 57 -10.02 11.21 11.99
C GLY A 57 -10.71 10.14 11.17
N ALA A 58 -11.11 10.46 9.94
CA ALA A 58 -11.16 9.42 8.93
C ALA A 58 -9.79 8.73 8.99
N LEU A 59 -9.77 7.42 9.24
CA LEU A 59 -8.63 6.58 8.89
C LEU A 59 -8.57 6.58 7.37
N SER A 60 -8.11 7.70 6.86
CA SER A 60 -7.37 7.78 5.64
C SER A 60 -6.22 6.81 5.85
N ILE A 61 -6.39 5.60 5.35
CA ILE A 61 -5.27 4.89 4.76
C ILE A 61 -4.82 5.82 3.63
N ILE A 62 -4.02 6.82 3.99
CA ILE A 62 -3.14 7.50 3.08
C ILE A 62 -2.21 6.38 2.63
N TYR A 63 -2.55 5.74 1.52
CA TYR A 63 -1.53 5.25 0.62
C TYR A 63 -0.77 6.52 0.18
N ALA A 64 0.21 6.91 0.99
CA ALA A 64 1.24 7.81 0.58
C ALA A 64 2.01 7.00 -0.47
N GLY A 65 1.78 7.31 -1.74
CA GLY A 65 2.73 6.94 -2.77
C GLY A 65 4.10 7.44 -2.32
N ASN A 66 5.09 6.55 -2.39
CA ASN A 66 6.49 6.81 -2.09
C ASN A 66 6.92 8.22 -2.51
N THR A 67 7.03 9.10 -1.53
CA THR A 67 8.09 10.10 -1.50
C THR A 67 9.06 9.59 -0.45
N HIS A 68 10.25 9.16 -0.87
CA HIS A 68 11.28 8.68 0.04
C HIS A 68 11.73 9.83 0.95
N SER A 69 11.22 9.83 2.19
CA SER A 69 11.60 10.73 3.27
C SER A 69 11.83 9.91 4.55
N ASN A 70 13.09 9.55 4.85
CA ASN A 70 13.48 8.80 6.04
C ASN A 70 13.24 9.51 7.39
N SER A 71 12.92 10.81 7.42
CA SER A 71 12.49 11.47 8.67
C SER A 71 11.09 11.05 9.13
N SER A 72 10.27 10.50 8.23
CA SER A 72 8.97 9.90 8.58
C SER A 72 9.14 8.46 9.07
N PHE A 73 10.23 7.78 8.70
CA PHE A 73 10.46 6.37 9.00
C PHE A 73 11.06 6.15 10.39
N GLN A 74 11.84 7.07 10.96
CA GLN A 74 12.31 6.95 12.35
C GLN A 74 11.19 7.16 13.37
N ILE A 75 10.32 8.16 13.15
CA ILE A 75 9.09 8.29 13.94
C ILE A 75 8.19 7.09 13.65
N GLN A 76 8.00 6.64 12.41
CA GLN A 76 7.18 5.45 12.13
C GLN A 76 7.79 4.14 12.63
N GLN A 77 9.11 3.98 12.77
CA GLN A 77 9.77 2.74 13.20
C GLN A 77 9.93 2.68 14.71
N GLN A 78 10.21 3.79 15.40
CA GLN A 78 10.04 3.88 16.85
C GLN A 78 8.56 3.76 17.23
N THR A 79 7.64 4.35 16.46
CA THR A 79 6.20 4.13 16.64
C THR A 79 5.83 2.69 16.29
N PHE A 80 6.45 2.04 15.30
CA PHE A 80 6.16 0.64 14.92
C PHE A 80 6.75 -0.37 15.91
N GLU A 81 7.91 -0.11 16.50
CA GLU A 81 8.55 -0.93 17.53
C GLU A 81 7.91 -0.71 18.90
N SER A 82 7.56 0.54 19.24
CA SER A 82 6.71 0.86 20.41
C SER A 82 5.33 0.22 20.24
N ASN A 83 4.70 0.36 19.06
CA ASN A 83 3.46 -0.33 18.73
C ASN A 83 3.65 -1.85 18.72
N GLN A 84 4.80 -2.41 18.33
CA GLN A 84 5.04 -3.86 18.37
C GLN A 84 5.21 -4.38 19.80
N LYS A 85 5.84 -3.58 20.67
CA LYS A 85 6.02 -3.87 22.09
C LYS A 85 4.70 -3.75 22.83
N GLU A 86 3.90 -2.72 22.52
CA GLU A 86 2.50 -2.56 22.95
C GLU A 86 1.60 -3.64 22.37
N LEU A 87 1.73 -4.04 21.10
CA LEU A 87 0.99 -5.13 20.46
C LEU A 87 1.35 -6.48 21.09
N LYS A 88 2.62 -6.70 21.46
CA LYS A 88 3.05 -7.92 22.17
C LYS A 88 2.58 -7.91 23.62
N ALA A 89 2.61 -6.77 24.30
CA ALA A 89 2.09 -6.61 25.66
C ALA A 89 0.56 -6.75 25.70
N ALA A 90 -0.15 -6.16 24.74
CA ALA A 90 -1.58 -6.31 24.50
C ALA A 90 -1.90 -7.77 24.15
N ALA A 91 -1.20 -8.38 23.19
CA ALA A 91 -1.38 -9.79 22.84
C ALA A 91 -1.11 -10.72 24.03
N ALA A 92 -0.16 -10.41 24.92
CA ALA A 92 0.05 -11.12 26.17
C ALA A 92 -1.14 -10.96 27.13
N LYS A 93 -1.75 -9.76 27.20
CA LYS A 93 -2.98 -9.48 27.97
C LYS A 93 -4.19 -10.27 27.44
N TYR A 94 -4.28 -10.51 26.12
CA TYR A 94 -5.38 -11.27 25.49
C TYR A 94 -5.10 -12.78 25.32
N ASN A 95 -3.86 -13.24 25.55
CA ASN A 95 -3.48 -14.66 25.48
C ASN A 95 -4.38 -15.58 26.37
N PRO A 96 -4.82 -15.15 27.57
CA PRO A 96 -5.81 -15.89 28.34
C PRO A 96 -7.13 -16.09 27.59
N LEU A 97 -7.68 -15.08 26.91
CA LEU A 97 -8.94 -15.20 26.13
C LEU A 97 -8.84 -16.30 25.07
N PHE A 98 -7.75 -16.34 24.30
CA PHE A 98 -7.57 -17.34 23.24
C PHE A 98 -7.36 -18.77 23.77
N ARG A 99 -6.87 -18.91 25.02
CA ARG A 99 -6.63 -20.19 25.68
C ARG A 99 -7.82 -20.68 26.51
N SER A 100 -8.44 -19.82 27.31
CA SER A 100 -9.49 -20.15 28.28
C SER A 100 -10.90 -19.72 27.85
N GLY A 101 -11.05 -18.85 26.86
CA GLY A 101 -12.34 -18.29 26.44
C GLY A 101 -12.89 -17.19 27.35
N ILE A 102 -12.14 -16.76 28.38
CA ILE A 102 -12.56 -15.78 29.39
C ILE A 102 -11.81 -14.46 29.19
N MET A 103 -12.53 -13.33 29.18
CA MET A 103 -11.94 -11.99 29.08
C MET A 103 -11.32 -11.56 30.41
N PRO A 104 -10.05 -11.09 30.45
CA PRO A 104 -9.42 -10.63 31.69
C PRO A 104 -10.11 -9.37 32.26
N THR A 105 -10.11 -9.25 33.60
CA THR A 105 -10.73 -8.14 34.33
C THR A 105 -10.12 -6.77 33.97
N GLY A 106 -10.95 -5.75 33.78
CA GLY A 106 -10.53 -4.38 33.46
C GLY A 106 -10.13 -4.14 32.00
N VAL A 107 -10.16 -5.16 31.14
CA VAL A 107 -9.79 -5.03 29.71
C VAL A 107 -10.94 -4.49 28.86
N ASN A 108 -12.18 -4.63 29.32
CA ASN A 108 -13.39 -4.32 28.56
C ASN A 108 -14.26 -3.24 29.25
N ASP A 109 -13.64 -2.41 30.08
CA ASP A 109 -14.32 -1.35 30.83
C ASP A 109 -14.40 -0.07 29.97
N THR A 110 -15.59 0.53 29.87
CA THR A 110 -15.84 1.71 29.03
C THR A 110 -16.42 2.85 29.87
N THR A 111 -15.90 4.07 29.69
CA THR A 111 -16.40 5.26 30.39
C THR A 111 -17.39 6.03 29.53
N ILE A 112 -18.55 6.34 30.10
CA ILE A 112 -19.57 7.20 29.51
C ILE A 112 -19.41 8.62 30.04
N VAL A 113 -19.36 9.62 29.17
CA VAL A 113 -19.37 11.04 29.54
C VAL A 113 -20.66 11.68 29.06
N LEU A 114 -21.32 12.45 29.92
CA LEU A 114 -22.56 13.18 29.63
C LEU A 114 -22.24 14.65 29.35
N ILE A 115 -22.72 15.20 28.23
CA ILE A 115 -22.52 16.61 27.85
C ILE A 115 -23.89 17.24 27.52
N PRO A 116 -24.19 18.48 27.97
CA PRO A 116 -25.44 19.19 27.68
C PRO A 116 -25.56 19.65 26.21
N LYS A 117 -26.79 19.77 25.71
CA LYS A 117 -27.13 20.08 24.30
C LYS A 117 -27.56 21.55 24.12
N ILE A 118 -27.23 22.16 22.96
CA ILE A 118 -27.82 23.42 22.46
C ILE A 118 -28.55 23.11 21.13
N ASP A 119 -29.78 23.60 20.95
CA ASP A 119 -30.68 23.28 19.83
C ASP A 119 -30.68 24.33 18.69
N GLN A 120 -30.77 23.86 17.43
CA GLN A 120 -31.64 24.36 16.33
C GLN A 120 -31.26 23.73 14.96
N PRO A 121 -32.23 23.24 14.18
CA PRO A 121 -32.16 23.41 12.73
C PRO A 121 -33.47 23.91 12.10
N MET A 122 -33.33 24.85 11.16
CA MET A 122 -34.41 25.41 10.32
C MET A 122 -34.77 24.48 9.14
N GLU A 123 -36.07 24.43 8.82
CA GLU A 123 -36.70 23.78 7.66
C GLU A 123 -36.41 24.51 6.34
N LEU A 124 -36.54 23.83 5.18
CA LEU A 124 -36.93 24.45 3.89
C LEU A 124 -37.28 23.42 2.78
N ARG A 125 -38.60 23.39 2.48
CA ARG A 125 -39.39 23.26 1.22
C ARG A 125 -39.06 22.24 0.09
N ASP A 126 -40.08 21.41 -0.14
CA ASP A 126 -40.40 20.52 -1.27
C ASP A 126 -40.49 21.21 -2.65
N GLU A 127 -40.14 20.48 -3.72
CA GLU A 127 -40.78 20.65 -5.05
C GLU A 127 -40.64 19.38 -5.93
N LYS A 128 -41.79 18.88 -6.41
CA LYS A 128 -42.01 17.60 -7.12
C LYS A 128 -41.85 17.71 -8.64
N ASN A 129 -41.39 16.66 -9.36
CA ASN A 129 -41.88 16.37 -10.73
C ASN A 129 -41.69 14.95 -11.34
N LYS A 130 -42.84 14.30 -11.60
CA LYS A 130 -43.37 13.54 -12.75
C LYS A 130 -42.45 12.79 -13.74
N ASN A 131 -42.57 11.44 -13.79
CA ASN A 131 -43.10 10.72 -14.98
C ASN A 131 -43.25 9.18 -14.80
N GLN A 132 -44.52 8.75 -14.85
CA GLN A 132 -45.19 7.55 -15.41
C GLN A 132 -44.45 6.20 -15.57
N GLY A 133 -45.05 5.14 -14.98
CA GLY A 133 -44.95 3.79 -15.55
C GLY A 133 -45.04 2.56 -14.63
N LYS A 134 -45.64 2.62 -13.42
CA LYS A 134 -46.24 1.51 -12.61
C LYS A 134 -46.39 1.96 -11.14
N ALA A 135 -47.46 1.55 -10.47
CA ALA A 135 -47.69 1.86 -9.04
C ALA A 135 -46.70 1.08 -8.14
N ALA A 136 -45.54 1.68 -7.89
CA ALA A 136 -44.50 1.15 -7.01
C ALA A 136 -44.22 2.15 -5.88
N CYS A 137 -43.69 1.65 -4.76
CA CYS A 137 -43.24 2.47 -3.64
C CYS A 137 -41.80 2.12 -3.26
N ALA A 138 -41.08 3.13 -2.79
CA ALA A 138 -39.78 3.02 -2.17
C ALA A 138 -39.92 3.48 -0.72
N TYR A 139 -39.74 2.57 0.23
CA TYR A 139 -39.91 2.81 1.65
C TYR A 139 -38.53 2.87 2.32
N LYS A 140 -38.17 4.06 2.82
CA LYS A 140 -36.97 4.28 3.63
C LYS A 140 -37.28 4.00 5.10
N LEU A 141 -36.58 3.02 5.64
CA LEU A 141 -36.65 2.63 7.04
C LEU A 141 -35.55 3.31 7.84
N ASP A 142 -35.91 3.77 9.04
CA ASP A 142 -35.00 4.26 10.08
C ASP A 142 -35.09 3.34 11.29
N LEU A 143 -33.97 2.75 11.69
CA LEU A 143 -33.88 1.88 12.87
C LEU A 143 -33.46 2.70 14.09
N SER A 144 -34.28 2.68 15.13
CA SER A 144 -34.02 3.39 16.38
C SER A 144 -32.87 2.74 17.14
N LYS A 145 -31.73 3.44 17.24
CA LYS A 145 -30.54 2.95 17.95
C LYS A 145 -30.08 1.57 17.46
N ALA A 146 -29.88 1.46 16.13
CA ALA A 146 -29.65 0.20 15.44
C ALA A 146 -28.60 -0.72 16.10
N TYR A 147 -27.46 -0.17 16.51
CA TYR A 147 -26.41 -0.94 17.19
C TYR A 147 -26.80 -1.34 18.62
N ASP A 148 -27.36 -0.43 19.41
CA ASP A 148 -27.64 -0.63 20.84
C ASP A 148 -28.74 -1.68 21.10
N ARG A 149 -29.57 -1.97 20.09
CA ARG A 149 -30.74 -2.85 20.21
C ARG A 149 -30.50 -4.31 19.82
N VAL A 150 -29.35 -4.61 19.21
CA VAL A 150 -29.05 -5.95 18.70
C VAL A 150 -29.17 -7.00 19.80
N ASP A 151 -30.06 -7.99 19.58
CA ASP A 151 -30.18 -9.16 20.45
C ASP A 151 -28.98 -10.11 20.26
N TRP A 152 -28.33 -10.45 21.36
CA TRP A 152 -27.13 -11.28 21.36
C TRP A 152 -27.41 -12.75 21.04
N ARG A 153 -28.58 -13.27 21.44
CA ARG A 153 -28.93 -14.67 21.15
C ARG A 153 -29.17 -14.83 19.65
N PHE A 154 -29.87 -13.88 19.03
CA PHE A 154 -30.02 -13.85 17.58
C PHE A 154 -28.68 -13.84 16.86
N LEU A 155 -27.78 -12.93 17.26
CA LEU A 155 -26.46 -12.79 16.64
C LEU A 155 -25.63 -14.07 16.76
N GLU A 156 -25.63 -14.69 17.94
CA GLU A 156 -24.96 -15.96 18.19
C GLU A 156 -25.50 -17.09 17.28
N GLN A 157 -26.82 -17.26 17.25
CA GLN A 157 -27.47 -18.29 16.43
C GLN A 157 -27.28 -18.05 14.92
N ALA A 158 -27.29 -16.79 14.47
CA ALA A 158 -27.01 -16.43 13.10
C ALA A 158 -25.60 -16.87 12.69
N MET A 159 -24.59 -16.63 13.53
CA MET A 159 -23.22 -17.10 13.27
C MET A 159 -23.13 -18.64 13.24
N TYR A 160 -23.80 -19.35 14.14
CA TYR A 160 -23.84 -20.82 14.07
C TYR A 160 -24.47 -21.33 12.78
N LYS A 161 -25.60 -20.74 12.36
CA LYS A 161 -26.29 -21.11 11.11
C LYS A 161 -25.46 -20.84 9.86
N LEU A 162 -24.64 -19.80 9.87
CA LEU A 162 -23.70 -19.49 8.78
C LEU A 162 -22.48 -20.42 8.74
N GLY A 163 -22.33 -21.34 9.71
CA GLY A 163 -21.29 -22.36 9.73
C GLY A 163 -20.00 -21.93 10.43
N PHE A 164 -20.04 -20.89 11.27
CA PHE A 164 -18.87 -20.51 12.06
C PHE A 164 -18.56 -21.55 13.15
N ALA A 165 -17.27 -21.84 13.35
CA ALA A 165 -16.82 -22.81 14.35
C ALA A 165 -17.20 -22.38 15.78
N HIS A 166 -17.60 -23.33 16.63
CA HIS A 166 -18.08 -23.03 17.98
C HIS A 166 -17.10 -22.20 18.81
N ARG A 167 -15.81 -22.53 18.73
CA ARG A 167 -14.76 -21.79 19.43
C ARG A 167 -14.66 -20.33 18.98
N TRP A 168 -14.87 -20.08 17.68
CA TRP A 168 -14.84 -18.72 17.12
C TRP A 168 -16.03 -17.90 17.60
N VAL A 169 -17.24 -18.47 17.55
CA VAL A 169 -18.45 -17.82 18.03
C VAL A 169 -18.32 -17.49 19.51
N SER A 170 -17.85 -18.44 20.33
CA SER A 170 -17.59 -18.20 21.75
C SER A 170 -16.64 -17.03 22.00
N TRP A 171 -15.54 -16.89 21.25
CA TRP A 171 -14.64 -15.74 21.39
C TRP A 171 -15.31 -14.41 21.05
N ILE A 172 -16.07 -14.35 19.96
CA ILE A 172 -16.78 -13.15 19.55
C ILE A 172 -17.84 -12.79 20.59
N MET A 173 -18.61 -13.76 21.06
CA MET A 173 -19.63 -13.54 22.10
C MET A 173 -18.98 -13.06 23.40
N THR A 174 -17.85 -13.62 23.83
CA THR A 174 -17.12 -13.12 25.02
C THR A 174 -16.72 -11.65 24.87
N CYS A 175 -16.28 -11.21 23.68
CA CYS A 175 -15.93 -9.79 23.46
C CYS A 175 -17.12 -8.84 23.62
N ILE A 176 -18.33 -9.29 23.25
CA ILE A 176 -19.54 -8.46 23.25
C ILE A 176 -20.24 -8.49 24.61
N THR A 177 -20.30 -9.66 25.27
CA THR A 177 -21.08 -9.85 26.50
C THR A 177 -20.33 -9.46 27.78
N SER A 178 -19.00 -9.42 27.76
CA SER A 178 -18.18 -9.12 28.95
C SER A 178 -17.97 -7.62 29.21
N VAL A 179 -18.51 -6.73 28.37
CA VAL A 179 -18.31 -5.28 28.47
C VAL A 179 -18.94 -4.73 29.76
N ARG A 180 -18.19 -3.89 30.47
CA ARG A 180 -18.68 -3.14 31.64
C ARG A 180 -18.63 -1.64 31.36
N TYR A 181 -19.66 -0.92 31.75
CA TYR A 181 -19.73 0.53 31.61
C TYR A 181 -19.66 1.21 32.96
N SER A 182 -18.98 2.33 33.03
CA SER A 182 -19.00 3.26 34.15
C SER A 182 -19.39 4.65 33.64
N VAL A 183 -20.13 5.42 34.44
CA VAL A 183 -20.58 6.76 34.05
C VAL A 183 -19.71 7.76 34.79
N LYS A 184 -19.04 8.66 34.05
CA LYS A 184 -18.33 9.80 34.63
C LYS A 184 -19.29 10.97 34.73
N PHE A 185 -19.69 11.30 35.95
CA PHE A 185 -20.61 12.39 36.27
C PHE A 185 -19.90 13.43 37.13
N ASN A 186 -19.89 14.70 36.72
CA ASN A 186 -19.18 15.79 37.39
C ASN A 186 -17.72 15.45 37.75
N GLY A 187 -16.98 14.84 36.83
CA GLY A 187 -15.59 14.45 37.04
C GLY A 187 -15.38 13.13 37.81
N SER A 188 -16.42 12.60 38.48
CA SER A 188 -16.34 11.37 39.30
C SER A 188 -16.88 10.14 38.56
N LEU A 189 -16.17 9.00 38.66
CA LEU A 189 -16.58 7.74 38.03
C LEU A 189 -17.55 6.97 38.96
N LEU A 190 -18.75 6.68 38.46
CA LEU A 190 -19.76 5.88 39.16
C LEU A 190 -19.48 4.37 39.02
N ASN A 191 -20.19 3.57 39.82
CA ASN A 191 -20.11 2.10 39.82
C ASN A 191 -20.33 1.49 38.44
N THR A 192 -19.65 0.37 38.17
CA THR A 192 -19.74 -0.32 36.88
C THR A 192 -21.03 -1.13 36.76
N PHE A 193 -21.62 -1.15 35.57
CA PHE A 193 -22.79 -1.97 35.21
C PHE A 193 -22.56 -2.70 33.89
N ALA A 194 -23.27 -3.82 33.67
CA ALA A 194 -23.15 -4.62 32.45
C ALA A 194 -24.31 -4.34 31.48
N GLN A 195 -24.04 -4.43 30.19
CA GLN A 195 -25.09 -4.43 29.15
C GLN A 195 -25.73 -5.82 29.03
N SER A 196 -27.00 -5.85 28.60
CA SER A 196 -27.74 -7.09 28.31
C SER A 196 -27.96 -7.34 26.82
N ARG A 197 -27.68 -6.34 25.96
CA ARG A 197 -27.84 -6.37 24.50
C ARG A 197 -27.01 -5.25 23.84
N GLY A 198 -26.93 -5.27 22.52
CA GLY A 198 -26.34 -4.21 21.71
C GLY A 198 -24.89 -4.42 21.30
N LEU A 199 -24.45 -3.63 20.32
CA LEU A 199 -23.10 -3.59 19.78
C LEU A 199 -22.48 -2.21 20.04
N ARG A 200 -21.16 -2.17 20.28
CA ARG A 200 -20.46 -0.92 20.61
C ARG A 200 -20.29 -0.03 19.38
N GLN A 201 -20.70 1.23 19.47
CA GLN A 201 -20.38 2.21 18.44
C GLN A 201 -18.91 2.63 18.54
N GLY A 202 -18.23 2.73 17.38
CA GLY A 202 -16.79 3.01 17.32
C GLY A 202 -15.90 1.77 17.46
N ASP A 203 -16.47 0.60 17.78
CA ASP A 203 -15.76 -0.69 17.71
C ASP A 203 -15.68 -1.14 16.23
N PRO A 204 -14.48 -1.43 15.70
CA PRO A 204 -14.31 -1.86 14.32
C PRO A 204 -15.03 -3.18 14.00
N LEU A 205 -15.34 -4.03 14.99
CA LEU A 205 -16.03 -5.30 14.80
C LEU A 205 -17.55 -5.11 14.63
N SER A 206 -18.13 -4.13 15.33
CA SER A 206 -19.59 -3.92 15.39
C SER A 206 -20.26 -3.74 14.03
N PRO A 207 -19.73 -2.95 13.06
CA PRO A 207 -20.33 -2.83 11.73
C PRO A 207 -20.42 -4.16 10.98
N PHE A 208 -19.42 -5.04 11.12
CA PHE A 208 -19.43 -6.34 10.46
C PHE A 208 -20.43 -7.30 11.11
N LEU A 209 -20.50 -7.30 12.44
CA LEU A 209 -21.49 -8.10 13.17
C LEU A 209 -22.91 -7.64 12.87
N PHE A 210 -23.12 -6.34 12.70
CA PHE A 210 -24.41 -5.79 12.31
C PHE A 210 -24.86 -6.26 10.92
N LEU A 211 -23.93 -6.61 10.01
CA LEU A 211 -24.31 -7.20 8.72
C LEU A 211 -25.05 -8.52 8.88
N PHE A 212 -24.73 -9.35 9.89
CA PHE A 212 -25.49 -10.58 10.16
C PHE A 212 -26.92 -10.30 10.61
N VAL A 213 -27.12 -9.19 11.33
CA VAL A 213 -28.45 -8.73 11.74
C VAL A 213 -29.23 -8.25 10.51
N ALA A 214 -28.61 -7.41 9.67
CA ALA A 214 -29.22 -6.92 8.44
C ALA A 214 -29.52 -8.05 7.41
N ASP A 215 -28.69 -9.09 7.37
CA ASP A 215 -28.90 -10.26 6.51
C ASP A 215 -30.19 -11.02 6.89
N GLY A 216 -30.54 -11.06 8.18
CA GLY A 216 -31.81 -11.62 8.65
C GLY A 216 -33.03 -10.99 7.99
N MET A 217 -33.05 -9.66 7.84
CA MET A 217 -34.12 -8.96 7.11
C MET A 217 -34.10 -9.29 5.62
N SER A 218 -32.92 -9.38 5.02
CA SER A 218 -32.77 -9.73 3.60
C SER A 218 -33.36 -11.11 3.30
N LEU A 219 -33.07 -12.09 4.15
CA LEU A 219 -33.56 -13.46 4.00
C LEU A 219 -35.08 -13.55 4.11
N LEU A 220 -35.71 -12.85 5.08
CA LEU A 220 -37.17 -12.80 5.21
C LEU A 220 -37.83 -12.17 3.97
N LEU A 221 -37.24 -11.11 3.42
CA LEU A 221 -37.73 -10.46 2.21
C LEU A 221 -37.58 -11.37 0.99
N GLU A 222 -36.44 -12.05 0.84
CA GLU A 222 -36.20 -12.98 -0.27
C GLU A 222 -37.13 -14.19 -0.22
N GLU A 223 -37.39 -14.74 0.96
CA GLU A 223 -38.34 -15.83 1.17
C GLU A 223 -39.75 -15.44 0.71
N LYS A 224 -40.22 -14.25 1.12
CA LYS A 224 -41.56 -13.75 0.75
C LYS A 224 -41.66 -13.40 -0.74
N VAL A 225 -40.57 -13.01 -1.38
CA VAL A 225 -40.50 -12.86 -2.84
C VAL A 225 -40.54 -14.22 -3.53
N ALA A 226 -39.82 -15.23 -3.03
CA ALA A 226 -39.80 -16.57 -3.59
C ALA A 226 -41.16 -17.28 -3.48
N GLN A 227 -41.90 -17.03 -2.40
CA GLN A 227 -43.28 -17.50 -2.20
C GLN A 227 -44.31 -16.76 -3.07
N GLY A 228 -43.92 -15.69 -3.75
CA GLY A 228 -44.81 -14.85 -4.55
C GLY A 228 -45.72 -13.93 -3.73
N GLU A 229 -45.56 -13.89 -2.41
CA GLU A 229 -46.32 -13.04 -1.50
C GLU A 229 -45.90 -11.56 -1.60
N LEU A 230 -44.61 -11.30 -1.85
CA LEU A 230 -44.06 -9.97 -2.06
C LEU A 230 -43.69 -9.76 -3.54
N SER A 231 -44.22 -8.70 -4.14
CA SER A 231 -43.97 -8.29 -5.52
C SER A 231 -42.85 -7.25 -5.58
N PRO A 232 -41.62 -7.63 -5.99
CA PRO A 232 -40.50 -6.69 -6.10
C PRO A 232 -40.65 -5.73 -7.29
N VAL A 233 -39.83 -4.68 -7.30
CA VAL A 233 -39.85 -3.66 -8.36
C VAL A 233 -38.85 -4.01 -9.47
N TYR A 234 -39.28 -3.82 -10.72
CA TYR A 234 -38.44 -3.95 -11.91
C TYR A 234 -38.18 -2.57 -12.51
N VAL A 235 -36.92 -2.18 -12.63
CA VAL A 235 -36.53 -0.90 -13.25
C VAL A 235 -36.89 -0.88 -14.75
N CYS A 236 -36.75 -2.02 -15.43
CA CYS A 236 -37.20 -2.25 -16.80
C CYS A 236 -37.48 -3.75 -17.01
N ARG A 237 -38.14 -4.14 -18.11
CA ARG A 237 -38.59 -5.52 -18.36
C ARG A 237 -37.48 -6.59 -18.29
N ARG A 238 -36.24 -6.22 -18.59
CA ARG A 238 -35.07 -7.14 -18.61
C ARG A 238 -34.14 -6.97 -17.39
N ALA A 239 -34.46 -6.05 -16.48
CA ALA A 239 -33.64 -5.83 -15.29
C ALA A 239 -33.95 -6.91 -14.23
N PRO A 240 -32.97 -7.25 -13.37
CA PRO A 240 -33.25 -8.06 -12.19
C PRO A 240 -34.26 -7.33 -11.29
N CYS A 241 -35.07 -8.11 -10.58
CA CYS A 241 -35.99 -7.59 -9.58
C CYS A 241 -35.22 -7.02 -8.37
N ILE A 242 -35.74 -5.94 -7.79
CA ILE A 242 -35.19 -5.31 -6.58
C ILE A 242 -36.31 -5.24 -5.54
N SER A 243 -36.12 -5.93 -4.41
CA SER A 243 -37.01 -5.84 -3.24
C SER A 243 -36.43 -4.96 -2.13
N HIS A 244 -35.09 -4.92 -1.98
CA HIS A 244 -34.43 -4.14 -0.94
C HIS A 244 -33.02 -3.71 -1.34
N LEU A 245 -32.55 -2.62 -0.73
CA LEU A 245 -31.17 -2.15 -0.76
C LEU A 245 -30.78 -1.77 0.68
N LEU A 246 -29.70 -2.38 1.18
CA LEU A 246 -29.21 -2.19 2.54
C LEU A 246 -27.86 -1.50 2.52
N PHE A 247 -27.72 -0.47 3.33
CA PHE A 247 -26.45 0.17 3.62
C PHE A 247 -26.35 0.45 5.11
N ALA A 248 -25.74 -0.48 5.85
CA ALA A 248 -25.69 -0.44 7.31
C ALA A 248 -27.11 -0.24 7.91
N ASP A 249 -27.35 0.85 8.63
CA ASP A 249 -28.62 1.23 9.24
C ASP A 249 -29.63 1.86 8.25
N ASP A 250 -29.18 2.36 7.09
CA ASP A 250 -30.04 2.89 6.03
C ASP A 250 -30.61 1.75 5.17
N THR A 251 -31.92 1.52 5.29
CA THR A 251 -32.63 0.48 4.52
C THR A 251 -33.66 1.08 3.57
N LEU A 252 -33.62 0.68 2.30
CA LEU A 252 -34.66 0.97 1.31
C LEU A 252 -35.36 -0.31 0.87
N LEU A 253 -36.69 -0.33 1.02
CA LEU A 253 -37.55 -1.42 0.55
C LEU A 253 -38.34 -0.99 -0.70
N PHE A 254 -38.50 -1.91 -1.65
CA PHE A 254 -39.18 -1.68 -2.92
C PHE A 254 -40.26 -2.73 -3.12
N PHE A 255 -41.52 -2.29 -3.23
CA PHE A 255 -42.65 -3.18 -3.44
C PHE A 255 -43.75 -2.50 -4.26
N LYS A 256 -44.73 -3.30 -4.71
CA LYS A 256 -45.89 -2.78 -5.44
C LYS A 256 -46.80 -2.00 -4.47
N ALA A 257 -47.21 -0.79 -4.88
CA ALA A 257 -48.00 0.10 -4.04
C ALA A 257 -49.46 -0.38 -3.93
N ASN A 258 -49.76 -1.26 -2.96
CA ASN A 258 -51.11 -1.65 -2.57
C ASN A 258 -51.19 -2.04 -1.08
N ARG A 259 -52.41 -2.15 -0.55
CA ARG A 259 -52.67 -2.46 0.87
C ARG A 259 -52.15 -3.84 1.29
N LEU A 260 -52.28 -4.84 0.42
CA LEU A 260 -51.86 -6.22 0.72
C LEU A 260 -50.34 -6.31 0.93
N GLN A 261 -49.57 -5.71 0.03
CA GLN A 261 -48.11 -5.68 0.08
C GLN A 261 -47.60 -4.89 1.29
N ALA A 262 -48.27 -3.78 1.65
CA ALA A 262 -47.94 -3.03 2.85
C ALA A 262 -48.14 -3.86 4.13
N ARG A 263 -49.20 -4.69 4.21
CA ARG A 263 -49.41 -5.61 5.33
C ARG A 263 -48.35 -6.70 5.41
N VAL A 264 -47.94 -7.27 4.27
CA VAL A 264 -46.85 -8.24 4.22
C VAL A 264 -45.55 -7.62 4.73
N ILE A 265 -45.21 -6.41 4.27
CA ILE A 265 -44.03 -5.68 4.76
C ILE A 265 -44.13 -5.40 6.26
N HIS A 266 -45.29 -4.93 6.76
CA HIS A 266 -45.49 -4.71 8.18
C HIS A 266 -45.29 -5.99 9.00
N GLY A 267 -45.77 -7.15 8.51
CA GLY A 267 -45.53 -8.46 9.12
C GLY A 267 -44.05 -8.82 9.18
N ILE A 268 -43.35 -8.75 8.04
CA ILE A 268 -41.90 -9.02 7.94
C ILE A 268 -41.11 -8.16 8.93
N LEU A 269 -41.47 -6.87 9.02
CA LEU A 269 -40.82 -5.93 9.92
C LEU A 269 -41.09 -6.24 11.39
N GLY A 270 -42.29 -6.73 11.72
CA GLY A 270 -42.64 -7.24 13.04
C GLY A 270 -41.83 -8.47 13.42
N ASP A 271 -41.76 -9.46 12.52
CA ASP A 271 -40.99 -10.69 12.73
C ASP A 271 -39.49 -10.40 12.89
N TYR A 272 -38.96 -9.52 12.04
CA TYR A 272 -37.59 -9.05 12.12
C TYR A 272 -37.31 -8.33 13.44
N ALA A 273 -38.15 -7.39 13.85
CA ALA A 273 -38.02 -6.67 15.11
C ALA A 273 -38.06 -7.62 16.33
N ALA A 274 -38.99 -8.58 16.33
CA ALA A 274 -39.14 -9.57 17.38
C ALA A 274 -37.92 -10.51 17.49
N ALA A 275 -37.39 -10.95 16.35
CA ALA A 275 -36.25 -11.87 16.32
C ALA A 275 -34.91 -11.19 16.66
N THR A 276 -34.69 -9.97 16.19
CA THR A 276 -33.38 -9.28 16.27
C THR A 276 -33.26 -8.26 17.40
N GLY A 277 -34.37 -7.92 18.06
CA GLY A 277 -34.45 -6.84 19.04
C GLY A 277 -34.51 -5.43 18.43
N GLN A 278 -34.47 -5.32 17.10
CA GLN A 278 -34.53 -4.03 16.40
C GLN A 278 -35.88 -3.34 16.58
N LEU A 279 -35.86 -2.01 16.50
CA LEU A 279 -37.07 -1.20 16.59
C LEU A 279 -37.08 -0.16 15.48
N ILE A 280 -38.20 -0.09 14.75
CA ILE A 280 -38.40 0.89 13.69
C ILE A 280 -38.79 2.22 14.33
N ASN A 281 -38.36 3.32 13.70
CA ASN A 281 -38.70 4.67 14.11
C ASN A 281 -39.70 5.32 13.11
N PRO A 282 -41.02 5.16 13.35
CA PRO A 282 -42.11 5.77 12.58
C PRO A 282 -41.89 7.23 12.16
N ALA A 283 -41.35 8.06 13.06
CA ALA A 283 -41.20 9.49 12.86
C ALA A 283 -40.11 9.88 11.84
N LYS A 284 -39.14 8.99 11.62
CA LYS A 284 -38.04 9.21 10.67
C LYS A 284 -38.12 8.32 9.43
N CYS A 285 -39.03 7.35 9.43
CA CYS A 285 -39.33 6.58 8.23
C CYS A 285 -40.00 7.48 7.20
N SER A 286 -39.72 7.25 5.92
CA SER A 286 -40.32 8.01 4.82
C SER A 286 -40.60 7.12 3.63
N ILE A 287 -41.63 7.45 2.84
CA ILE A 287 -42.03 6.64 1.69
C ILE A 287 -42.23 7.53 0.46
N MET A 288 -41.68 7.07 -0.65
CA MET A 288 -41.86 7.67 -1.96
C MET A 288 -42.79 6.76 -2.78
N PHE A 289 -43.83 7.35 -3.36
CA PHE A 289 -44.78 6.65 -4.22
C PHE A 289 -44.55 7.07 -5.68
N GLY A 290 -44.71 6.12 -6.61
CA GLY A 290 -44.81 6.46 -8.02
C GLY A 290 -46.00 7.37 -8.34
N ASP A 291 -45.87 8.18 -9.39
CA ASP A 291 -46.86 9.20 -9.79
C ASP A 291 -48.27 8.66 -10.08
N VAL A 292 -48.42 7.35 -10.24
CA VAL A 292 -49.66 6.68 -10.69
C VAL A 292 -50.56 6.22 -9.53
N SER A 293 -50.07 6.23 -8.28
CA SER A 293 -50.87 5.73 -7.15
C SER A 293 -51.94 6.74 -6.70
N PRO A 294 -53.22 6.33 -6.55
CA PRO A 294 -54.28 7.17 -5.97
C PRO A 294 -53.93 7.63 -4.55
N THR A 295 -54.35 8.85 -4.18
CA THR A 295 -54.06 9.43 -2.86
C THR A 295 -54.58 8.55 -1.72
N GLU A 296 -55.77 7.97 -1.87
CA GLU A 296 -56.36 7.03 -0.90
C GLU A 296 -55.43 5.84 -0.60
N ILE A 297 -54.89 5.20 -1.64
CA ILE A 297 -53.96 4.06 -1.47
C ILE A 297 -52.67 4.52 -0.81
N LYS A 298 -52.20 5.75 -1.07
CA LYS A 298 -51.00 6.29 -0.42
C LYS A 298 -51.25 6.47 1.08
N ASP A 299 -52.40 7.01 1.46
CA ASP A 299 -52.75 7.23 2.87
C ASP A 299 -52.96 5.91 3.61
N ASP A 300 -53.62 4.93 2.99
CA ASP A 300 -53.76 3.59 3.57
C ASP A 300 -52.40 2.92 3.82
N ILE A 301 -51.47 3.03 2.88
CA ILE A 301 -50.13 2.44 3.02
C ILE A 301 -49.36 3.15 4.14
N ARG A 302 -49.47 4.48 4.26
CA ARG A 302 -48.85 5.23 5.36
C ARG A 302 -49.42 4.81 6.71
N ASN A 303 -50.73 4.61 6.80
CA ASN A 303 -51.40 4.17 8.02
C ASN A 303 -50.98 2.74 8.41
N ILE A 304 -50.94 1.81 7.45
CA ILE A 304 -50.52 0.42 7.69
C ILE A 304 -49.06 0.36 8.16
N LEU A 305 -48.16 1.16 7.56
CA LEU A 305 -46.74 1.18 7.89
C LEU A 305 -46.37 2.13 9.03
N GLN A 306 -47.35 2.86 9.58
CA GLN A 306 -47.19 3.84 10.66
C GLN A 306 -46.15 4.92 10.32
N ILE A 307 -46.23 5.55 9.15
CA ILE A 307 -45.25 6.55 8.70
C ILE A 307 -45.68 7.95 9.16
N GLY A 308 -44.84 8.63 9.95
CA GLY A 308 -45.13 9.98 10.46
C GLY A 308 -44.81 11.13 9.51
N SER A 309 -43.98 10.91 8.48
CA SER A 309 -43.58 11.95 7.52
C SER A 309 -44.47 11.98 6.27
N ASN A 310 -44.87 13.19 5.86
CA ASN A 310 -45.62 13.44 4.64
C ASN A 310 -44.74 13.58 3.39
N ALA A 311 -43.43 13.85 3.58
CA ALA A 311 -42.45 14.06 2.52
C ALA A 311 -41.32 13.03 2.58
N PHE A 312 -40.77 12.67 1.42
CA PHE A 312 -39.57 11.85 1.35
C PHE A 312 -38.34 12.74 1.60
N GLU A 313 -37.36 12.25 2.35
CA GLU A 313 -36.19 13.06 2.70
C GLU A 313 -35.44 13.58 1.45
N ASP A 314 -35.08 14.85 1.45
CA ASP A 314 -34.32 15.52 0.38
C ASP A 314 -32.91 14.95 0.19
N ARG A 315 -32.41 14.18 1.16
CA ARG A 315 -31.07 13.60 1.15
C ARG A 315 -31.08 12.12 1.52
N TYR A 316 -30.55 11.28 0.64
CA TYR A 316 -30.30 9.86 0.91
C TYR A 316 -28.80 9.57 0.82
N LEU A 317 -28.23 8.93 1.86
CA LEU A 317 -26.78 8.68 2.00
C LEU A 317 -25.92 9.95 1.85
N GLY A 318 -26.47 11.11 2.23
CA GLY A 318 -25.80 12.42 2.12
C GLY A 318 -25.83 13.05 0.73
N PHE A 319 -26.58 12.49 -0.24
CA PHE A 319 -26.76 13.04 -1.58
C PHE A 319 -28.16 13.61 -1.78
N PRO A 320 -28.31 14.69 -2.57
CA PRO A 320 -29.62 15.19 -2.93
C PRO A 320 -30.38 14.10 -3.70
N THR A 321 -31.66 13.91 -3.37
CA THR A 321 -32.55 13.07 -4.17
C THR A 321 -32.59 13.61 -5.61
N PRO A 322 -32.42 12.74 -6.62
CA PRO A 322 -32.23 13.19 -7.99
C PRO A 322 -33.55 13.61 -8.65
N GLU A 323 -34.04 14.80 -8.35
CA GLU A 323 -35.20 15.39 -9.05
C GLU A 323 -34.77 16.45 -10.08
N GLY A 324 -34.81 16.15 -11.38
CA GLY A 324 -34.56 17.14 -12.45
C GLY A 324 -33.09 17.37 -12.85
N ARG A 325 -32.81 18.47 -13.57
CA ARG A 325 -31.47 18.81 -14.10
C ARG A 325 -30.47 19.09 -12.95
N MET A 326 -29.24 18.64 -13.11
CA MET A 326 -28.13 18.95 -12.19
C MET A 326 -27.69 20.41 -12.44
N ASN A 327 -28.13 21.34 -11.60
CA ASN A 327 -27.75 22.76 -11.66
C ASN A 327 -26.75 23.11 -10.54
N LYS A 328 -26.16 24.32 -10.62
CA LYS A 328 -25.17 24.81 -9.65
C LYS A 328 -25.70 24.80 -8.21
N GLY A 329 -26.96 25.22 -8.02
CA GLY A 329 -27.59 25.34 -6.69
C GLY A 329 -27.62 24.03 -5.89
N LYS A 330 -27.78 22.87 -6.55
CA LYS A 330 -27.79 21.57 -5.87
C LYS A 330 -26.45 21.17 -5.23
N PHE A 331 -25.35 21.77 -5.67
CA PHE A 331 -24.02 21.51 -5.13
C PHE A 331 -23.54 22.61 -4.17
N GLN A 332 -24.39 23.58 -3.84
CA GLN A 332 -24.08 24.61 -2.85
C GLN A 332 -23.68 24.01 -1.47
N PRO A 333 -24.31 22.94 -0.96
CA PRO A 333 -23.87 22.33 0.30
C PRO A 333 -22.45 21.77 0.26
N LEU A 334 -21.98 21.33 -0.92
CA LEU A 334 -20.61 20.85 -1.10
C LEU A 334 -19.63 22.02 -1.04
N HIS A 335 -19.97 23.13 -1.71
CA HIS A 335 -19.23 24.38 -1.64
C HIS A 335 -19.15 24.88 -0.19
N ASP A 336 -20.28 24.94 0.52
CA ASP A 336 -20.35 25.47 1.88
C ASP A 336 -19.57 24.60 2.89
N LYS A 337 -19.57 23.27 2.72
CA LYS A 337 -18.73 22.37 3.54
C LYS A 337 -17.26 22.69 3.38
N LEU A 338 -16.81 22.92 2.16
CA LEU A 338 -15.42 23.24 1.86
C LEU A 338 -15.07 24.64 2.36
N TRP A 339 -15.96 25.61 2.14
CA TRP A 339 -15.83 26.98 2.63
C TRP A 339 -15.74 27.07 4.16
N LYS A 340 -16.61 26.37 4.90
CA LYS A 340 -16.57 26.32 6.37
C LYS A 340 -15.24 25.76 6.89
N ARG A 341 -14.69 24.73 6.25
CA ARG A 341 -13.36 24.18 6.60
C ARG A 341 -12.25 25.18 6.31
N LEU A 342 -12.33 25.88 5.19
CA LEU A 342 -11.35 26.91 4.81
C LEU A 342 -11.34 28.08 5.80
N ILE A 343 -12.52 28.59 6.21
CA ILE A 343 -12.63 29.65 7.22
C ILE A 343 -12.07 29.17 8.56
N GLN A 344 -12.37 27.95 8.98
CA GLN A 344 -11.87 27.40 10.25
C GLN A 344 -10.33 27.39 10.34
N TRP A 345 -9.65 27.30 9.19
CA TRP A 345 -8.18 27.36 9.10
C TRP A 345 -7.65 28.75 8.75
N GLY A 346 -8.54 29.71 8.48
CA GLY A 346 -8.26 30.96 7.77
C GLY A 346 -7.55 32.06 8.56
N GLU A 347 -7.25 31.90 9.84
CA GLU A 347 -6.69 32.99 10.68
C GLU A 347 -5.41 32.61 11.45
N ASN A 348 -4.87 31.40 11.27
CA ASN A 348 -3.69 30.93 11.99
C ASN A 348 -2.46 30.79 11.07
N TYR A 349 -1.26 31.05 11.61
CA TYR A 349 0.07 31.04 10.97
C TYR A 349 0.47 29.66 10.37
N LEU A 350 -0.31 29.14 9.42
CA LEU A 350 -0.05 27.89 8.73
C LEU A 350 1.10 28.06 7.74
N SER A 351 2.14 27.23 7.91
CA SER A 351 3.23 27.12 6.94
C SER A 351 2.72 26.69 5.56
N VAL A 352 3.49 27.00 4.52
CA VAL A 352 3.17 26.59 3.13
C VAL A 352 3.04 25.06 3.03
N GLY A 353 3.88 24.30 3.75
CA GLY A 353 3.77 22.85 3.85
C GLY A 353 2.47 22.38 4.51
N GLY A 354 2.04 23.04 5.59
CA GLY A 354 0.76 22.77 6.24
C GLY A 354 -0.42 22.99 5.30
N LYS A 355 -0.41 24.07 4.49
CA LYS A 355 -1.43 24.33 3.47
C LYS A 355 -1.46 23.25 2.38
N GLU A 356 -0.30 22.78 1.90
CA GLU A 356 -0.21 21.73 0.88
C GLU A 356 -0.89 20.45 1.38
N ILE A 357 -0.59 20.06 2.61
CA ILE A 357 -1.12 18.85 3.25
C ILE A 357 -2.63 18.97 3.42
N LEU A 358 -3.14 20.09 3.94
CA LEU A 358 -4.58 20.31 4.13
C LEU A 358 -5.36 20.30 2.81
N ILE A 359 -4.80 20.89 1.75
CA ILE A 359 -5.40 20.87 0.41
C ILE A 359 -5.57 19.42 -0.08
N LYS A 360 -4.52 18.62 0.01
CA LYS A 360 -4.53 17.25 -0.53
C LYS A 360 -5.32 16.28 0.33
N ALA A 361 -5.14 16.35 1.65
CA ALA A 361 -5.72 15.39 2.58
C ALA A 361 -7.19 15.67 2.87
N VAL A 362 -7.61 16.94 2.86
CA VAL A 362 -8.95 17.34 3.29
C VAL A 362 -9.74 17.99 2.16
N ILE A 363 -9.26 19.10 1.61
CA ILE A 363 -10.03 19.90 0.63
C ILE A 363 -10.37 19.06 -0.61
N GLN A 364 -9.36 18.40 -1.20
CA GLN A 364 -9.55 17.54 -2.38
C GLN A 364 -10.22 16.20 -2.06
N ALA A 365 -10.35 15.84 -0.78
CA ALA A 365 -11.03 14.62 -0.34
C ALA A 365 -12.54 14.80 -0.18
N ILE A 366 -12.99 15.97 0.30
CA ILE A 366 -14.41 16.30 0.50
C ILE A 366 -15.29 16.01 -0.73
N PRO A 367 -14.92 16.43 -1.96
CA PRO A 367 -15.80 16.24 -3.12
C PRO A 367 -15.73 14.84 -3.74
N ILE A 368 -14.83 13.94 -3.31
CA ILE A 368 -14.59 12.63 -3.95
C ILE A 368 -15.87 11.82 -4.08
N TYR A 369 -16.67 11.74 -3.02
CA TYR A 369 -17.88 10.94 -3.01
C TYR A 369 -18.93 11.47 -3.99
N VAL A 370 -19.12 12.79 -4.07
CA VAL A 370 -20.05 13.44 -5.01
C VAL A 370 -19.55 13.33 -6.45
N MET A 371 -18.26 13.62 -6.67
CA MET A 371 -17.61 13.50 -7.99
C MET A 371 -17.56 12.05 -8.49
N GLY A 372 -17.65 11.06 -7.61
CA GLY A 372 -17.72 9.65 -7.98
C GLY A 372 -19.07 9.20 -8.50
N LEU A 373 -20.14 10.00 -8.32
CA LEU A 373 -21.51 9.66 -8.71
C LEU A 373 -22.08 10.60 -9.78
N PHE A 374 -21.75 11.89 -9.69
CA PHE A 374 -22.30 12.91 -10.58
C PHE A 374 -21.21 13.58 -11.41
N LYS A 375 -21.53 13.88 -12.68
CA LYS A 375 -20.78 14.87 -13.45
C LYS A 375 -21.13 16.25 -12.90
N LEU A 376 -20.16 16.92 -12.30
CA LEU A 376 -20.35 18.28 -11.80
C LEU A 376 -20.41 19.26 -12.99
N PRO A 377 -21.23 20.32 -12.91
CA PRO A 377 -21.14 21.44 -13.85
C PRO A 377 -19.74 22.06 -13.79
N ASP A 378 -19.21 22.48 -14.94
CA ASP A 378 -17.87 23.07 -15.01
C ASP A 378 -17.73 24.29 -14.09
N SER A 379 -18.79 25.10 -13.96
CA SER A 379 -18.84 26.23 -13.03
C SER A 379 -18.63 25.84 -11.57
N VAL A 380 -19.14 24.68 -11.13
CA VAL A 380 -18.91 24.18 -9.76
C VAL A 380 -17.45 23.75 -9.59
N CYS A 381 -16.88 23.07 -10.59
CA CYS A 381 -15.46 22.72 -10.58
C CYS A 381 -14.57 23.98 -10.52
N ASP A 382 -14.95 25.04 -11.22
CA ASP A 382 -14.24 26.31 -11.21
C ASP A 382 -14.34 27.02 -9.86
N ASP A 383 -15.51 27.02 -9.23
CA ASP A 383 -15.69 27.56 -7.87
C ASP A 383 -14.81 26.82 -6.86
N LEU A 384 -14.81 25.48 -6.88
CA LEU A 384 -13.96 24.66 -6.01
C LEU A 384 -12.46 24.91 -6.26
N THR A 385 -12.09 25.09 -7.53
CA THR A 385 -10.72 25.45 -7.93
C THR A 385 -10.35 26.82 -7.36
N ASN A 386 -11.23 27.81 -7.48
CA ASN A 386 -11.02 29.16 -6.98
C ASN A 386 -10.89 29.17 -5.45
N LEU A 387 -11.73 28.44 -4.72
CA LEU A 387 -11.62 28.29 -3.26
C LEU A 387 -10.27 27.71 -2.84
N THR A 388 -9.85 26.63 -3.51
CA THR A 388 -8.57 25.96 -3.23
C THR A 388 -7.39 26.87 -3.55
N ARG A 389 -7.46 27.59 -4.67
CA ARG A 389 -6.44 28.54 -5.13
C ARG A 389 -6.30 29.72 -4.17
N ASN A 390 -7.42 30.30 -3.73
CA ASN A 390 -7.43 31.42 -2.80
C ASN A 390 -6.86 31.02 -1.43
N PHE A 391 -7.13 29.81 -0.95
CA PHE A 391 -6.53 29.30 0.29
C PHE A 391 -5.01 29.11 0.17
N TRP A 392 -4.54 28.58 -0.97
CA TRP A 392 -3.12 28.37 -1.22
C TRP A 392 -2.33 29.69 -1.23
N TRP A 393 -2.72 30.64 -2.08
CA TRP A 393 -2.03 31.93 -2.19
C TRP A 393 -2.30 32.86 -1.01
N GLY A 394 -3.46 32.71 -0.35
CA GLY A 394 -3.89 33.49 0.81
C GLY A 394 -4.44 34.88 0.45
N ALA A 395 -5.19 35.47 1.38
CA ALA A 395 -5.49 36.89 1.44
C ALA A 395 -4.86 37.44 2.72
N GLY A 396 -4.08 38.52 2.63
CA GLY A 396 -3.60 39.24 3.80
C GLY A 396 -4.29 40.60 3.83
N LYS A 397 -5.05 40.91 4.90
CA LYS A 397 -5.70 42.22 5.10
C LYS A 397 -6.50 42.73 3.88
N GLY A 398 -7.23 41.86 3.19
CA GLY A 398 -8.04 42.24 2.03
C GLY A 398 -7.28 42.44 0.71
N GLU A 399 -5.95 42.29 0.68
CA GLU A 399 -5.15 42.38 -0.55
C GLU A 399 -4.82 41.00 -1.14
N ARG A 400 -4.91 40.90 -2.48
CA ARG A 400 -4.55 39.69 -3.24
C ARG A 400 -3.03 39.51 -3.22
N LYS A 401 -2.54 38.39 -2.66
CA LYS A 401 -1.12 38.04 -2.76
C LYS A 401 -0.74 37.67 -4.20
N THR A 402 0.48 38.04 -4.62
CA THR A 402 1.02 37.73 -5.95
C THR A 402 1.07 36.23 -6.19
N HIS A 403 0.50 35.78 -7.31
CA HIS A 403 0.57 34.38 -7.73
C HIS A 403 1.93 34.11 -8.40
N TRP A 404 2.86 33.50 -7.66
CA TRP A 404 4.24 33.26 -8.13
C TRP A 404 4.36 32.22 -9.26
N LYS A 405 3.37 31.32 -9.39
CA LYS A 405 3.29 30.34 -10.47
C LYS A 405 1.85 30.14 -10.94
N ALA A 406 1.70 29.82 -12.23
CA ALA A 406 0.40 29.48 -12.81
C ALA A 406 -0.21 28.24 -12.12
N TRP A 407 -1.52 28.26 -11.91
CA TRP A 407 -2.24 27.17 -11.25
C TRP A 407 -2.09 25.83 -11.99
N ASP A 408 -2.08 25.87 -13.32
CA ASP A 408 -1.90 24.70 -14.18
C ASP A 408 -0.53 24.02 -14.01
N HIS A 409 0.46 24.76 -13.51
CA HIS A 409 1.76 24.17 -13.14
C HIS A 409 1.68 23.45 -11.80
N LEU A 410 0.89 23.97 -10.84
CA LEU A 410 0.72 23.35 -9.52
C LEU A 410 -0.11 22.07 -9.58
N THR A 411 -1.01 21.94 -10.55
CA THR A 411 -1.85 20.74 -10.76
C THR A 411 -1.13 19.59 -11.49
N ARG A 412 0.09 19.83 -12.02
CA ARG A 412 0.90 18.76 -12.62
C ARG A 412 1.39 17.76 -11.57
N PRO A 413 1.66 16.49 -11.96
CA PRO A 413 2.33 15.53 -11.10
C PRO A 413 3.66 16.07 -10.56
N LYS A 414 4.06 15.64 -9.36
CA LYS A 414 5.37 16.04 -8.77
C LYS A 414 6.55 15.70 -9.68
N LEU A 415 6.48 14.55 -10.36
CA LEU A 415 7.48 14.11 -11.36
C LEU A 415 7.64 15.07 -12.55
N CYS A 416 6.60 15.87 -12.85
CA CYS A 416 6.61 16.87 -13.92
C CYS A 416 6.84 18.30 -13.38
N GLY A 417 7.37 18.44 -12.16
CA GLY A 417 7.66 19.73 -11.52
C GLY A 417 6.45 20.45 -10.91
N GLY A 418 5.28 19.79 -10.80
CA GLY A 418 4.10 20.35 -10.14
C GLY A 418 4.03 20.03 -8.64
N LEU A 419 3.00 20.54 -7.95
CA LEU A 419 2.76 20.20 -6.54
C LEU A 419 1.87 18.97 -6.39
N GLY A 420 1.28 18.45 -7.46
CA GLY A 420 0.35 17.32 -7.39
C GLY A 420 -1.01 17.70 -6.81
N PHE A 421 -1.44 18.96 -6.96
CA PHE A 421 -2.85 19.31 -6.76
C PHE A 421 -3.70 18.71 -7.89
N ARG A 422 -4.95 18.37 -7.62
CA ARG A 422 -5.85 17.79 -8.62
C ARG A 422 -6.66 18.87 -9.28
N ASP A 423 -6.71 18.84 -10.61
CA ASP A 423 -7.73 19.53 -11.38
C ASP A 423 -9.09 18.85 -11.14
N TYR A 424 -10.08 19.61 -10.65
CA TYR A 424 -11.38 19.03 -10.27
C TYR A 424 -12.19 18.51 -11.46
N ARG A 425 -12.01 19.06 -12.67
CA ARG A 425 -12.70 18.59 -13.88
C ARG A 425 -12.13 17.25 -14.32
N LEU A 426 -10.80 17.14 -14.42
CA LEU A 426 -10.10 15.90 -14.75
C LEU A 426 -10.33 14.84 -13.66
N PHE A 427 -10.32 15.25 -12.39
CA PHE A 427 -10.54 14.36 -11.27
C PHE A 427 -11.96 13.81 -11.22
N ASN A 428 -12.98 14.63 -11.49
CA ASN A 428 -14.36 14.17 -11.63
C ASN A 428 -14.51 13.17 -12.79
N GLN A 429 -13.90 13.45 -13.95
CA GLN A 429 -13.92 12.52 -15.07
C GLN A 429 -13.24 11.18 -14.73
N ALA A 430 -12.09 11.21 -14.05
CA ALA A 430 -11.37 10.02 -13.63
C ALA A 430 -12.16 9.16 -12.62
N LEU A 431 -12.84 9.80 -11.66
CA LEU A 431 -13.68 9.11 -10.69
C LEU A 431 -14.91 8.45 -11.34
N LEU A 432 -15.51 9.12 -12.34
CA LEU A 432 -16.59 8.54 -13.14
C LEU A 432 -16.10 7.43 -14.07
N ALA A 433 -14.89 7.57 -14.62
CA ALA A 433 -14.23 6.52 -15.40
C ALA A 433 -14.01 5.26 -14.55
N ARG A 434 -13.66 5.41 -13.26
CA ARG A 434 -13.58 4.28 -12.33
C ARG A 434 -14.92 3.54 -12.21
N GLN A 435 -16.06 4.23 -12.20
CA GLN A 435 -17.36 3.56 -12.17
C GLN A 435 -17.63 2.79 -13.47
N ALA A 436 -17.35 3.40 -14.63
CA ALA A 436 -17.45 2.71 -15.91
C ALA A 436 -16.56 1.46 -15.97
N TRP A 437 -15.34 1.54 -15.43
CA TRP A 437 -14.42 0.39 -15.34
C TRP A 437 -14.96 -0.74 -14.47
N ARG A 438 -15.63 -0.42 -13.34
CA ARG A 438 -16.29 -1.43 -12.50
C ARG A 438 -17.40 -2.18 -13.24
N LEU A 439 -18.12 -1.51 -14.14
CA LEU A 439 -19.14 -2.16 -14.98
C LEU A 439 -18.52 -3.15 -15.98
N ILE A 440 -17.30 -2.87 -16.46
CA ILE A 440 -16.54 -3.76 -17.35
C ILE A 440 -15.99 -4.97 -16.57
N GLN A 441 -15.40 -4.73 -15.41
CA GLN A 441 -14.74 -5.77 -14.59
C GLN A 441 -15.72 -6.69 -13.85
N SER A 442 -16.92 -6.20 -13.51
CA SER A 442 -17.89 -6.95 -12.72
C SER A 442 -19.29 -6.90 -13.35
N PRO A 443 -19.46 -7.50 -14.54
CA PRO A 443 -20.71 -7.44 -15.30
C PRO A 443 -21.90 -8.11 -14.58
N GLU A 444 -21.61 -9.06 -13.68
CA GLU A 444 -22.64 -9.79 -12.91
C GLU A 444 -23.16 -9.05 -11.67
N SER A 445 -22.53 -7.93 -11.30
CA SER A 445 -23.00 -7.12 -10.17
C SER A 445 -24.43 -6.63 -10.41
N LEU A 446 -25.24 -6.48 -9.34
CA LEU A 446 -26.63 -6.00 -9.46
C LEU A 446 -26.70 -4.67 -10.23
N CYS A 447 -25.81 -3.74 -9.89
CA CYS A 447 -25.69 -2.45 -10.57
C CYS A 447 -25.40 -2.60 -12.07
N ALA A 448 -24.44 -3.45 -12.46
CA ALA A 448 -24.11 -3.68 -13.86
C ALA A 448 -25.26 -4.34 -14.63
N ARG A 449 -25.93 -5.35 -14.05
CA ARG A 449 -27.09 -6.01 -14.68
C ARG A 449 -28.26 -5.04 -14.88
N VAL A 450 -28.58 -4.20 -13.89
CA VAL A 450 -29.63 -3.18 -14.00
C VAL A 450 -29.30 -2.13 -15.06
N LEU A 451 -28.07 -1.59 -15.05
CA LEU A 451 -27.64 -0.56 -16.00
C LEU A 451 -27.54 -1.11 -17.43
N LYS A 452 -27.05 -2.35 -17.61
CA LYS A 452 -27.04 -3.04 -18.90
C LYS A 452 -28.44 -3.19 -19.46
N ALA A 453 -29.36 -3.74 -18.65
CA ALA A 453 -30.74 -3.93 -19.08
C ALA A 453 -31.43 -2.62 -19.49
N LYS A 454 -31.11 -1.51 -18.83
CA LYS A 454 -31.71 -0.19 -19.10
C LYS A 454 -31.08 0.53 -20.30
N TYR A 455 -29.75 0.54 -20.41
CA TYR A 455 -29.04 1.45 -21.34
C TYR A 455 -28.34 0.75 -22.51
N TYR A 456 -27.99 -0.53 -22.38
CA TYR A 456 -27.29 -1.28 -23.43
C TYR A 456 -27.67 -2.77 -23.41
N PRO A 457 -28.96 -3.13 -23.53
CA PRO A 457 -29.44 -4.48 -23.28
C PRO A 457 -28.87 -5.54 -24.23
N ASN A 458 -28.61 -5.15 -25.49
CA ASN A 458 -28.08 -6.03 -26.53
C ASN A 458 -26.64 -5.68 -26.93
N GLY A 459 -25.99 -4.77 -26.19
CA GLY A 459 -24.71 -4.19 -26.59
C GLY A 459 -23.58 -4.46 -25.60
N SER A 460 -22.36 -4.18 -26.06
CA SER A 460 -21.17 -4.07 -25.20
C SER A 460 -21.06 -2.63 -24.70
N LEU A 461 -20.68 -2.43 -23.44
CA LEU A 461 -20.53 -1.08 -22.87
C LEU A 461 -19.54 -0.22 -23.70
N VAL A 462 -18.51 -0.84 -24.25
CA VAL A 462 -17.45 -0.14 -25.02
C VAL A 462 -17.90 0.19 -26.44
N ASP A 463 -18.81 -0.59 -27.03
CA ASP A 463 -19.18 -0.46 -28.46
C ASP A 463 -20.57 0.13 -28.71
N THR A 464 -21.33 0.39 -27.65
CA THR A 464 -22.69 0.88 -27.80
C THR A 464 -22.71 2.41 -27.89
N CYS A 465 -23.43 2.94 -28.87
CA CYS A 465 -23.86 4.33 -28.89
C CYS A 465 -25.10 4.48 -28.01
N PHE A 466 -25.03 5.35 -27.00
CA PHE A 466 -26.13 5.54 -26.05
C PHE A 466 -27.10 6.61 -26.53
N ALA A 467 -28.39 6.44 -26.20
CA ALA A 467 -29.41 7.42 -26.50
C ALA A 467 -29.17 8.74 -25.74
N SER A 468 -29.56 9.87 -26.34
CA SER A 468 -29.41 11.21 -25.75
C SER A 468 -30.29 11.43 -24.50
N SER A 469 -31.41 10.70 -24.39
CA SER A 469 -32.35 10.72 -23.26
C SER A 469 -31.92 9.77 -22.14
N ALA A 470 -30.81 10.08 -21.47
CA ALA A 470 -30.28 9.27 -20.37
C ALA A 470 -30.32 9.95 -19.00
N SER A 471 -30.37 9.16 -17.92
CA SER A 471 -30.37 9.71 -16.56
C SER A 471 -29.08 10.49 -16.27
N PRO A 472 -29.11 11.50 -15.38
CA PRO A 472 -27.90 12.25 -15.01
C PRO A 472 -26.74 11.38 -14.54
N GLY A 473 -27.03 10.33 -13.76
CA GLY A 473 -26.02 9.36 -13.33
C GLY A 473 -25.41 8.58 -14.51
N TRP A 474 -26.22 8.15 -15.49
CA TRP A 474 -25.71 7.47 -16.68
C TRP A 474 -24.84 8.39 -17.54
N ARG A 475 -25.25 9.65 -17.73
CA ARG A 475 -24.44 10.65 -18.44
C ARG A 475 -23.09 10.90 -17.77
N GLY A 476 -23.03 10.79 -16.44
CA GLY A 476 -21.77 10.80 -15.69
C GLY A 476 -20.88 9.60 -16.05
N ILE A 477 -21.43 8.39 -16.04
CA ILE A 477 -20.72 7.16 -16.42
C ILE A 477 -20.25 7.23 -17.88
N GLU A 478 -21.09 7.71 -18.81
CA GLU A 478 -20.72 7.93 -20.22
C GLU A 478 -19.56 8.91 -20.36
N TYR A 479 -19.56 10.00 -19.59
CA TYR A 479 -18.47 10.98 -19.58
C TYR A 479 -17.14 10.37 -19.12
N GLY A 480 -17.17 9.50 -18.11
CA GLY A 480 -16.01 8.72 -17.68
C GLY A 480 -15.59 7.66 -18.69
N LEU A 481 -16.55 6.98 -19.33
CA LEU A 481 -16.30 5.98 -20.37
C LEU A 481 -15.59 6.58 -21.60
N LYS A 482 -15.88 7.84 -21.96
CA LYS A 482 -15.14 8.56 -23.02
C LYS A 482 -13.65 8.66 -22.72
N LEU A 483 -13.26 8.84 -21.45
CA LEU A 483 -11.86 8.83 -21.04
C LEU A 483 -11.27 7.42 -21.14
N LEU A 484 -11.99 6.42 -20.64
CA LEU A 484 -11.54 5.03 -20.70
C LEU A 484 -11.29 4.55 -22.15
N LYS A 485 -12.19 4.87 -23.08
CA LYS A 485 -12.04 4.48 -24.50
C LYS A 485 -10.76 5.00 -25.15
N LYS A 486 -10.14 6.06 -24.62
CA LYS A 486 -8.86 6.58 -25.12
C LYS A 486 -7.66 5.71 -24.74
N GLY A 487 -7.78 4.88 -23.69
CA GLY A 487 -6.64 4.14 -23.13
C GLY A 487 -6.89 2.66 -22.85
N ILE A 488 -8.11 2.15 -23.04
CA ILE A 488 -8.38 0.71 -22.97
C ILE A 488 -7.79 0.04 -24.21
N ILE A 489 -6.91 -0.93 -23.97
CA ILE A 489 -6.41 -1.84 -24.99
C ILE A 489 -6.74 -3.28 -24.61
N TRP A 490 -7.00 -4.10 -25.61
CA TRP A 490 -7.14 -5.54 -25.47
C TRP A 490 -5.77 -6.20 -25.43
N ARG A 491 -5.55 -7.03 -24.41
CA ARG A 491 -4.41 -7.96 -24.40
C ARG A 491 -4.84 -9.24 -25.10
N ILE A 492 -4.17 -9.58 -26.21
CA ILE A 492 -4.51 -10.76 -27.00
C ILE A 492 -4.21 -12.02 -26.18
N GLY A 493 -5.25 -12.82 -25.94
CA GLY A 493 -5.17 -14.14 -25.34
C GLY A 493 -5.41 -15.23 -26.39
N ASN A 494 -6.41 -16.09 -26.16
CA ASN A 494 -6.77 -17.19 -27.07
C ASN A 494 -7.59 -16.76 -28.31
N GLY A 495 -7.72 -15.47 -28.58
CA GLY A 495 -8.44 -14.93 -29.74
C GLY A 495 -9.98 -15.05 -29.73
N ARG A 496 -10.60 -15.76 -28.76
CA ARG A 496 -12.05 -16.06 -28.82
C ARG A 496 -12.98 -14.87 -28.55
N SER A 497 -12.49 -13.85 -27.85
CA SER A 497 -13.30 -12.72 -27.39
C SER A 497 -12.95 -11.39 -28.06
N ILE A 498 -11.91 -11.36 -28.89
CA ILE A 498 -11.43 -10.14 -29.56
C ILE A 498 -11.89 -10.14 -31.02
N ARG A 499 -12.36 -8.98 -31.49
CA ARG A 499 -12.60 -8.70 -32.90
C ARG A 499 -11.41 -7.90 -33.41
N VAL A 500 -10.43 -8.61 -33.98
CA VAL A 500 -9.11 -8.08 -34.38
C VAL A 500 -9.19 -6.76 -35.16
N TRP A 501 -10.19 -6.60 -36.03
CA TRP A 501 -10.37 -5.40 -36.85
C TRP A 501 -11.09 -4.23 -36.18
N ARG A 502 -11.78 -4.46 -35.05
CA ARG A 502 -12.61 -3.45 -34.37
C ARG A 502 -12.09 -3.05 -33.01
N ASP A 503 -11.48 -3.99 -32.29
CA ASP A 503 -11.08 -3.80 -30.92
C ASP A 503 -9.67 -3.20 -30.88
N PRO A 504 -9.41 -2.14 -30.08
CA PRO A 504 -8.07 -1.56 -29.98
C PRO A 504 -7.16 -2.53 -29.20
N TRP A 505 -6.23 -3.19 -29.87
CA TRP A 505 -5.20 -4.04 -29.25
C TRP A 505 -3.78 -3.50 -29.46
N LEU A 506 -3.63 -2.49 -30.31
CA LEU A 506 -2.40 -1.70 -30.49
C LEU A 506 -2.53 -0.39 -29.69
N ALA A 507 -1.43 0.06 -29.06
CA ALA A 507 -1.40 1.36 -28.40
C ALA A 507 -1.59 2.49 -29.43
N SER A 508 -2.17 3.63 -29.02
CA SER A 508 -2.52 4.74 -29.92
C SER A 508 -1.37 5.13 -30.85
N CYS A 509 -1.53 4.90 -32.15
CA CYS A 509 -0.58 5.27 -33.20
C CYS A 509 -0.91 6.68 -33.71
N ARG A 510 0.11 7.50 -33.99
CA ARG A 510 -0.08 8.91 -34.40
C ARG A 510 -0.40 9.05 -35.89
N ASN A 511 0.01 8.10 -36.71
CA ASN A 511 -0.23 8.08 -38.14
C ASN A 511 -0.32 6.64 -38.68
N ALA A 512 -0.80 6.49 -39.93
CA ALA A 512 -0.99 5.20 -40.56
C ALA A 512 0.32 4.41 -40.70
N LEU A 513 1.45 5.08 -40.97
CA LEU A 513 2.75 4.43 -41.11
C LEU A 513 3.27 3.84 -39.79
N GLU A 514 3.09 4.55 -38.68
CA GLU A 514 3.39 4.04 -37.33
C GLU A 514 2.51 2.85 -36.97
N ALA A 515 1.22 2.89 -37.35
CA ALA A 515 0.29 1.77 -37.13
C ALA A 515 0.72 0.52 -37.91
N GLU A 516 1.09 0.68 -39.18
CA GLU A 516 1.59 -0.42 -40.03
C GLU A 516 2.89 -1.01 -39.50
N LEU A 517 3.86 -0.17 -39.09
CA LEU A 517 5.13 -0.64 -38.52
C LEU A 517 4.93 -1.32 -37.16
N LEU A 518 4.00 -0.84 -36.33
CA LEU A 518 3.67 -1.46 -35.05
C LEU A 518 2.90 -2.77 -35.24
N ALA A 519 1.99 -2.84 -36.21
CA ALA A 519 1.33 -4.08 -36.61
C ALA A 519 2.34 -5.11 -37.14
N CYS A 520 3.30 -4.68 -37.96
CA CYS A 520 4.42 -5.48 -38.43
C CYS A 520 5.25 -6.02 -37.26
N LYS A 521 5.57 -5.17 -36.28
CA LYS A 521 6.30 -5.54 -35.07
C LYS A 521 5.54 -6.58 -34.25
N GLU A 522 4.31 -6.28 -33.85
CA GLU A 522 3.50 -7.17 -33.00
C GLU A 522 3.17 -8.47 -33.73
N GLY A 523 2.91 -8.42 -35.04
CA GLY A 523 2.72 -9.59 -35.89
C GLY A 523 3.97 -10.47 -35.94
N ALA A 524 5.16 -9.87 -36.11
CA ALA A 524 6.43 -10.60 -36.06
C ALA A 524 6.71 -11.18 -34.66
N VAL A 525 6.44 -10.44 -33.59
CA VAL A 525 6.57 -10.95 -32.21
C VAL A 525 5.64 -12.13 -31.96
N LEU A 526 4.38 -12.04 -32.38
CA LEU A 526 3.40 -13.13 -32.27
C LEU A 526 3.81 -14.34 -33.13
N ALA A 527 4.26 -14.12 -34.37
CA ALA A 527 4.76 -15.20 -35.21
C ALA A 527 5.95 -15.91 -34.57
N LEU A 528 6.91 -15.16 -34.03
CA LEU A 528 8.07 -15.70 -33.31
C LEU A 528 7.68 -16.41 -32.01
N GLN A 529 6.57 -16.05 -31.38
CA GLN A 529 6.04 -16.75 -30.21
C GLN A 529 5.32 -18.07 -30.58
N TRP A 530 4.76 -18.18 -31.79
CA TRP A 530 3.89 -19.29 -32.19
C TRP A 530 4.57 -20.31 -33.12
N THR A 531 5.58 -19.91 -33.89
CA THR A 531 6.28 -20.78 -34.85
C THR A 531 7.78 -20.48 -34.94
N PHE A 532 8.57 -21.55 -35.08
CA PHE A 532 10.01 -21.47 -35.37
C PHE A 532 10.31 -21.58 -36.88
N LEU A 533 9.28 -21.76 -37.71
CA LEU A 533 9.44 -21.82 -39.17
C LEU A 533 9.61 -20.41 -39.75
N PRO A 534 10.29 -20.29 -40.91
CA PRO A 534 10.33 -19.03 -41.63
C PRO A 534 8.90 -18.57 -41.94
N PHE A 535 8.58 -17.35 -41.51
CA PHE A 535 7.34 -16.68 -41.84
C PHE A 535 7.63 -15.48 -42.73
N VAL A 536 6.70 -15.21 -43.63
CA VAL A 536 6.73 -14.02 -44.47
C VAL A 536 5.86 -12.98 -43.77
N LEU A 537 6.43 -11.82 -43.46
CA LEU A 537 5.67 -10.68 -42.98
C LEU A 537 5.21 -9.89 -44.21
N GLU A 538 3.92 -9.99 -44.51
CA GLU A 538 3.28 -9.24 -45.59
C GLU A 538 2.67 -7.96 -45.01
N THR A 539 2.99 -6.83 -45.66
CA THR A 539 2.33 -5.54 -45.45
C THR A 539 2.07 -4.94 -46.83
N ASP A 540 0.93 -4.29 -46.99
CA ASP A 540 0.55 -3.56 -48.21
C ASP A 540 1.15 -2.14 -48.25
N CYS A 541 1.85 -1.73 -47.19
CA CYS A 541 2.52 -0.44 -47.10
C CYS A 541 3.94 -0.47 -47.71
N LEU A 542 4.05 -0.06 -48.98
CA LEU A 542 5.34 -0.03 -49.70
C LEU A 542 6.41 0.82 -48.97
N VAL A 543 6.01 1.92 -48.33
CA VAL A 543 6.92 2.79 -47.56
C VAL A 543 7.47 2.07 -46.34
N ALA A 544 6.64 1.31 -45.61
CA ALA A 544 7.10 0.50 -44.48
C ALA A 544 8.10 -0.58 -44.94
N ILE A 545 7.85 -1.24 -46.08
CA ILE A 545 8.77 -2.21 -46.67
C ILE A 545 10.12 -1.56 -47.00
N GLN A 546 10.11 -0.41 -47.66
CA GLN A 546 11.33 0.32 -48.03
C GLN A 546 12.13 0.74 -46.79
N MET A 547 11.47 1.22 -45.74
CA MET A 547 12.10 1.60 -44.49
C MET A 547 12.70 0.38 -43.75
N ILE A 548 11.98 -0.76 -43.72
CA ILE A 548 12.45 -2.02 -43.13
C ILE A 548 13.62 -2.63 -43.94
N GLN A 549 13.64 -2.46 -45.26
CA GLN A 549 14.69 -3.03 -46.12
C GLN A 549 15.90 -2.11 -46.31
N SER A 550 15.76 -0.81 -46.04
CA SER A 550 16.86 0.16 -46.18
C SER A 550 18.06 -0.23 -45.31
N LYS A 551 19.27 -0.10 -45.86
CA LYS A 551 20.53 -0.33 -45.12
C LYS A 551 21.04 0.92 -44.42
N GLU A 552 20.44 2.07 -44.71
CA GLU A 552 20.82 3.34 -44.10
C GLU A 552 20.17 3.50 -42.72
N LYS A 553 20.84 4.24 -41.85
CA LYS A 553 20.37 4.48 -40.48
C LYS A 553 19.20 5.46 -40.54
N ASP A 554 18.02 4.98 -40.16
CA ASP A 554 16.82 5.82 -40.12
C ASP A 554 16.95 6.85 -38.98
N ILE A 555 16.66 8.11 -39.29
CA ILE A 555 16.69 9.25 -38.36
C ILE A 555 15.30 9.83 -38.10
N SER A 556 14.25 9.21 -38.64
CA SER A 556 12.86 9.60 -38.40
C SER A 556 12.44 9.32 -36.95
N GLU A 557 11.34 9.94 -36.52
CA GLU A 557 10.75 9.67 -35.20
C GLU A 557 10.32 8.19 -35.01
N LEU A 558 10.19 7.43 -36.11
CA LEU A 558 9.82 6.00 -36.13
C LEU A 558 11.03 5.06 -36.21
N ALA A 559 12.25 5.59 -36.20
CA ALA A 559 13.49 4.82 -36.34
C ALA A 559 13.63 3.70 -35.28
N TYR A 560 13.14 3.93 -34.06
CA TYR A 560 13.15 2.92 -33.01
C TYR A 560 12.31 1.68 -33.37
N LEU A 561 11.13 1.93 -33.96
CA LEU A 561 10.14 0.93 -34.33
C LEU A 561 10.60 0.12 -35.53
N ILE A 562 11.17 0.80 -36.52
CA ILE A 562 11.78 0.20 -37.70
C ILE A 562 12.97 -0.69 -37.32
N ARG A 563 13.82 -0.24 -36.38
CA ARG A 563 14.94 -1.03 -35.87
C ARG A 563 14.46 -2.32 -35.21
N GLU A 564 13.46 -2.24 -34.35
CA GLU A 564 12.90 -3.42 -33.68
C GLU A 564 12.30 -4.42 -34.69
N VAL A 565 11.54 -3.96 -35.69
CA VAL A 565 11.01 -4.84 -36.75
C VAL A 565 12.16 -5.50 -37.54
N LYS A 566 13.21 -4.76 -37.88
CA LYS A 566 14.39 -5.30 -38.58
C LYS A 566 15.14 -6.34 -37.73
N GLU A 567 15.27 -6.12 -36.44
CA GLU A 567 15.91 -7.08 -35.52
C GLU A 567 15.10 -8.38 -35.41
N LEU A 568 13.78 -8.27 -35.34
CA LEU A 568 12.86 -9.42 -35.32
C LEU A 568 12.94 -10.24 -36.63
N LEU A 569 13.01 -9.57 -37.78
CA LEU A 569 13.17 -10.22 -39.10
C LEU A 569 14.60 -10.74 -39.34
N GLY A 570 15.62 -10.04 -38.84
CA GLY A 570 17.04 -10.38 -38.98
C GLY A 570 17.48 -11.59 -38.16
N SER A 571 16.77 -11.88 -37.07
CA SER A 571 16.96 -13.09 -36.24
C SER A 571 16.79 -14.40 -37.03
N ASN A 572 16.19 -14.34 -38.24
CA ASN A 572 15.90 -15.50 -39.10
C ASN A 572 16.94 -15.76 -40.22
N ARG A 573 18.14 -15.15 -40.17
CA ARG A 573 19.20 -15.35 -41.20
C ARG A 573 20.52 -15.89 -40.65
N LYS A 574 20.58 -17.20 -40.40
CA LYS A 574 21.78 -18.06 -40.53
C LYS A 574 21.28 -19.49 -40.83
N SER A 575 21.35 -20.05 -42.04
CA SER A 575 22.47 -20.19 -42.99
C SER A 575 21.93 -20.36 -44.43
N ARG A 576 22.74 -20.02 -45.44
CA ARG A 576 22.49 -20.30 -46.87
C ARG A 576 23.45 -21.40 -47.33
N SER A 577 22.99 -22.37 -48.13
CA SER A 577 23.35 -22.53 -49.55
C SER A 577 22.96 -23.90 -50.15
N SER A 578 22.73 -23.86 -51.47
CA SER A 578 22.63 -24.91 -52.52
C SER A 578 21.45 -25.90 -52.57
N SER A 579 20.73 -25.78 -53.70
CA SER A 579 20.15 -26.83 -54.57
C SER A 579 19.22 -27.88 -53.96
N GLU A 580 17.92 -27.76 -54.20
CA GLU A 580 17.13 -28.67 -55.06
C GLU A 580 15.64 -28.32 -55.00
N TRP A 581 14.97 -28.51 -56.13
CA TRP A 581 13.55 -28.29 -56.35
C TRP A 581 12.70 -29.42 -55.75
N GLY A 582 11.43 -29.12 -55.44
CA GLY A 582 10.33 -30.06 -55.73
C GLY A 582 9.44 -30.45 -54.56
N GLY A 583 8.16 -30.04 -54.65
CA GLY A 583 6.96 -30.85 -54.37
C GLY A 583 6.79 -31.50 -52.99
N ALA A 584 5.73 -31.09 -52.27
CA ALA A 584 4.60 -31.95 -51.89
C ALA A 584 3.87 -31.42 -50.65
N CYS A 585 2.56 -31.29 -50.83
CA CYS A 585 1.55 -31.09 -49.81
C CYS A 585 1.31 -32.41 -49.05
N ALA A 586 1.33 -32.44 -47.71
CA ALA A 586 0.70 -33.54 -46.94
C ALA A 586 0.45 -33.20 -45.45
N ARG A 587 -0.85 -33.08 -45.14
CA ARG A 587 -1.61 -33.50 -43.94
C ARG A 587 -0.95 -33.61 -42.55
N ALA A 588 -1.64 -32.97 -41.59
CA ALA A 588 -1.52 -33.08 -40.14
C ALA A 588 -1.66 -34.53 -39.59
N PRO A 589 -1.30 -34.76 -38.31
CA PRO A 589 -2.33 -34.71 -37.28
C PRO A 589 -1.91 -34.07 -35.94
N ALA A 590 -2.91 -33.82 -35.10
CA ALA A 590 -2.87 -33.09 -33.85
C ALA A 590 -2.43 -33.92 -32.61
N ARG A 591 -1.83 -33.19 -31.66
CA ARG A 591 -1.58 -33.44 -30.21
C ARG A 591 -0.28 -34.21 -29.84
N PRO A 592 0.31 -34.00 -28.64
CA PRO A 592 0.19 -32.92 -27.64
C PRO A 592 1.50 -32.10 -27.54
N CYS A 593 1.43 -30.79 -27.28
CA CYS A 593 2.63 -29.94 -27.15
C CYS A 593 3.37 -30.22 -25.83
N CYS A 594 4.20 -31.27 -25.84
CA CYS A 594 5.29 -31.48 -24.91
C CYS A 594 6.60 -31.08 -25.60
N ALA A 595 7.41 -30.29 -24.88
CA ALA A 595 8.87 -30.18 -24.99
C ALA A 595 9.52 -30.34 -26.39
N ALA A 596 10.07 -29.25 -26.94
CA ALA A 596 11.49 -29.22 -27.32
C ALA A 596 11.93 -27.88 -27.93
N SER A 597 12.98 -27.33 -27.31
CA SER A 597 14.10 -26.63 -27.96
C SER A 597 13.88 -25.22 -28.53
N LEU A 598 13.70 -24.25 -27.63
CA LEU A 598 14.24 -22.89 -27.84
C LEU A 598 15.75 -23.01 -28.12
N ARG A 599 16.17 -22.83 -29.38
CA ARG A 599 17.59 -22.63 -29.69
C ARG A 599 18.01 -21.28 -29.12
N ALA A 600 19.12 -21.33 -28.39
CA ALA A 600 19.70 -20.24 -27.61
C ALA A 600 19.76 -18.92 -28.38
N SER A 601 19.19 -17.87 -27.78
CA SER A 601 19.54 -16.49 -28.14
C SER A 601 20.98 -16.22 -27.66
N PRO A 602 21.89 -15.70 -28.51
CA PRO A 602 23.30 -15.59 -28.15
C PRO A 602 23.64 -14.32 -27.33
N GLY A 603 22.67 -13.58 -26.79
CA GLY A 603 22.91 -12.17 -26.40
C GLY A 603 22.73 -11.77 -24.94
N ILE A 604 21.81 -12.38 -24.18
CA ILE A 604 21.45 -11.85 -22.86
C ILE A 604 22.30 -12.51 -21.77
N LEU A 605 23.25 -11.74 -21.24
CA LEU A 605 24.11 -12.13 -20.13
C LEU A 605 23.55 -11.68 -18.77
N GLU A 606 22.73 -10.63 -18.75
CA GLU A 606 22.18 -10.06 -17.51
C GLU A 606 20.69 -9.81 -17.69
N LEU A 607 19.89 -10.22 -16.70
CA LEU A 607 18.44 -10.09 -16.73
C LEU A 607 17.92 -9.68 -15.35
N ASP A 608 17.26 -8.52 -15.29
CA ASP A 608 16.61 -8.01 -14.09
C ASP A 608 15.08 -8.08 -14.26
N LEU A 609 14.44 -8.90 -13.41
CA LEU A 609 12.99 -9.07 -13.31
C LEU A 609 12.48 -8.66 -11.92
N SER A 610 13.24 -7.84 -11.20
CA SER A 610 12.87 -7.33 -9.88
C SER A 610 11.51 -6.62 -9.89
N GLN A 611 10.77 -6.79 -8.80
CA GLN A 611 9.48 -6.16 -8.61
C GLN A 611 9.55 -5.03 -7.60
N SER A 612 8.82 -3.94 -7.89
CA SER A 612 8.65 -2.87 -6.91
C SER A 612 7.88 -3.39 -5.68
N PRO A 613 8.34 -3.08 -4.45
CA PRO A 613 7.63 -3.42 -3.21
C PRO A 613 6.17 -2.94 -3.17
N SER A 614 5.85 -1.91 -3.95
CA SER A 614 4.54 -1.22 -4.02
C SER A 614 3.45 -1.97 -4.79
N ARG A 615 3.80 -2.95 -5.65
CA ARG A 615 2.81 -3.71 -6.47
C ARG A 615 2.33 -4.98 -5.76
N SER A 616 1.97 -4.87 -4.48
CA SER A 616 1.79 -6.01 -3.58
C SER A 616 0.60 -6.94 -3.87
N PHE A 617 -0.23 -6.66 -4.89
CA PHE A 617 -1.46 -7.40 -5.20
C PHE A 617 -1.38 -8.33 -6.42
N TYR A 618 -0.26 -8.33 -7.17
CA TYR A 618 -0.01 -9.29 -8.25
C TYR A 618 1.22 -10.15 -7.90
N PRO A 619 1.24 -11.46 -8.22
CA PRO A 619 2.41 -12.31 -7.97
C PRO A 619 3.63 -11.92 -8.82
N GLY A 620 3.42 -11.15 -9.90
CA GLY A 620 4.41 -10.79 -10.91
C GLY A 620 5.00 -12.05 -11.56
N VAL A 621 6.33 -12.16 -11.57
CA VAL A 621 7.08 -13.34 -12.07
C VAL A 621 6.70 -14.60 -11.27
N ILE A 622 6.32 -15.66 -11.98
CA ILE A 622 5.97 -16.98 -11.44
C ILE A 622 6.91 -18.08 -11.98
N ASP A 623 6.79 -19.30 -11.43
CA ASP A 623 7.67 -20.43 -11.78
C ASP A 623 7.61 -20.86 -13.26
N ASP A 624 6.50 -20.58 -13.95
CA ASP A 624 6.37 -20.83 -15.39
C ASP A 624 7.18 -19.83 -16.21
N ASP A 625 7.29 -18.58 -15.76
CA ASP A 625 8.16 -17.58 -16.42
C ASP A 625 9.64 -17.98 -16.28
N LEU A 626 10.02 -18.53 -15.12
CA LEU A 626 11.37 -19.03 -14.89
C LEU A 626 11.71 -20.26 -15.75
N ASP A 627 10.72 -21.07 -16.12
CA ASP A 627 10.87 -22.16 -17.09
C ASP A 627 11.29 -21.63 -18.45
N VAL A 628 10.59 -20.57 -18.90
CA VAL A 628 10.86 -19.92 -20.18
C VAL A 628 12.23 -19.25 -20.17
N VAL A 629 12.57 -18.54 -19.09
CA VAL A 629 13.89 -17.91 -18.91
C VAL A 629 15.00 -18.96 -18.94
N ALA A 630 14.87 -20.03 -18.16
CA ALA A 630 15.85 -21.09 -18.10
C ALA A 630 15.98 -21.85 -19.44
N GLY A 631 14.88 -22.01 -20.17
CA GLY A 631 14.87 -22.62 -21.50
C GLY A 631 15.47 -21.73 -22.59
N GLY A 632 15.32 -20.41 -22.50
CA GLY A 632 15.67 -19.46 -23.55
C GLY A 632 17.06 -18.82 -23.44
N PHE A 633 17.63 -18.70 -22.23
CA PHE A 633 18.83 -17.89 -21.96
C PHE A 633 19.98 -18.71 -21.34
N ARG A 634 20.43 -19.77 -22.01
CA ARG A 634 21.47 -20.70 -21.47
C ARG A 634 22.82 -20.05 -21.10
N ASN A 635 23.11 -18.88 -21.65
CA ASN A 635 24.34 -18.13 -21.39
C ASN A 635 24.16 -17.01 -20.35
N LEU A 636 23.01 -16.96 -19.67
CA LEU A 636 22.74 -15.95 -18.65
C LEU A 636 23.75 -16.05 -17.50
N ARG A 637 24.35 -14.93 -17.15
CA ARG A 637 25.35 -14.78 -16.08
C ARG A 637 24.78 -14.09 -14.85
N VAL A 638 23.89 -13.13 -15.01
CA VAL A 638 23.29 -12.37 -13.89
C VAL A 638 21.77 -12.44 -13.98
N LEU A 639 21.12 -12.80 -12.87
CA LEU A 639 19.67 -12.87 -12.76
C LEU A 639 19.17 -12.21 -11.47
N ALA A 640 18.40 -11.13 -11.59
CA ALA A 640 17.77 -10.46 -10.45
C ALA A 640 16.25 -10.71 -10.41
N LEU A 641 15.76 -11.17 -9.26
CA LEU A 641 14.39 -11.61 -9.00
C LEU A 641 13.83 -10.99 -7.70
N GLN A 642 14.35 -9.84 -7.30
CA GLN A 642 13.98 -9.19 -6.04
C GLN A 642 12.45 -9.00 -5.93
N ASN A 643 11.89 -9.25 -4.76
CA ASN A 643 10.45 -9.12 -4.45
C ASN A 643 9.51 -9.98 -5.32
N CYS A 644 10.00 -10.99 -6.03
CA CYS A 644 9.15 -11.87 -6.83
C CYS A 644 8.39 -12.88 -5.97
N LYS A 645 7.20 -12.49 -5.48
CA LYS A 645 6.37 -13.30 -4.55
C LYS A 645 5.76 -14.56 -5.20
N GLY A 646 5.70 -14.60 -6.53
CA GLY A 646 5.22 -15.74 -7.31
C GLY A 646 6.22 -16.88 -7.43
N VAL A 647 7.50 -16.62 -7.20
CA VAL A 647 8.60 -17.58 -7.35
C VAL A 647 8.69 -18.53 -6.15
N THR A 648 8.81 -19.82 -6.43
CA THR A 648 8.93 -20.90 -5.45
C THR A 648 10.11 -21.82 -5.76
N ASP A 649 10.32 -22.83 -4.91
CA ASP A 649 11.40 -23.82 -5.10
C ASP A 649 11.32 -24.55 -6.45
N VAL A 650 10.12 -24.68 -7.02
CA VAL A 650 9.91 -25.32 -8.34
C VAL A 650 10.55 -24.49 -9.45
N GLY A 651 10.38 -23.17 -9.44
CA GLY A 651 11.00 -22.28 -10.43
C GLY A 651 12.53 -22.26 -10.30
N MET A 652 13.05 -22.31 -9.07
CA MET A 652 14.50 -22.38 -8.80
C MET A 652 15.13 -23.69 -9.28
N ALA A 653 14.43 -24.82 -9.13
CA ALA A 653 14.91 -26.09 -9.69
C ALA A 653 15.09 -26.01 -11.20
N LYS A 654 14.14 -25.39 -11.92
CA LYS A 654 14.23 -25.18 -13.37
C LYS A 654 15.43 -24.32 -13.78
N ILE A 655 15.79 -23.31 -12.97
CA ILE A 655 16.99 -22.49 -13.16
C ILE A 655 18.24 -23.36 -13.02
N GLY A 656 18.34 -24.11 -11.92
CA GLY A 656 19.47 -25.01 -11.68
C GLY A 656 19.68 -26.01 -12.82
N ASP A 657 18.61 -26.61 -13.33
CA ASP A 657 18.70 -27.64 -14.37
C ASP A 657 19.18 -27.10 -15.74
N ARG A 658 19.02 -25.80 -16.02
CA ARG A 658 19.15 -25.26 -17.39
C ARG A 658 20.02 -24.02 -17.56
N LEU A 659 20.52 -23.41 -16.49
CA LEU A 659 21.36 -22.19 -16.52
C LEU A 659 22.79 -22.40 -15.96
N PRO A 660 23.64 -23.24 -16.59
CA PRO A 660 24.97 -23.59 -16.04
C PRO A 660 25.97 -22.43 -16.02
N SER A 661 25.71 -21.37 -16.80
CA SER A 661 26.60 -20.20 -16.95
C SER A 661 26.36 -19.12 -15.89
N LEU A 662 25.41 -19.32 -14.97
CA LEU A 662 24.98 -18.31 -14.02
C LEU A 662 26.10 -18.03 -12.99
N GLN A 663 26.40 -16.75 -12.80
CA GLN A 663 27.46 -16.24 -11.92
C GLN A 663 26.92 -15.38 -10.78
N SER A 664 25.80 -14.69 -10.98
CA SER A 664 25.14 -13.89 -9.94
C SER A 664 23.64 -14.13 -9.95
N ILE A 665 23.07 -14.37 -8.77
CA ILE A 665 21.62 -14.45 -8.59
C ILE A 665 21.18 -13.67 -7.36
N ASP A 666 20.14 -12.86 -7.55
CA ASP A 666 19.49 -12.11 -6.48
C ASP A 666 18.02 -12.52 -6.35
N VAL A 667 17.67 -13.15 -5.23
CA VAL A 667 16.31 -13.58 -4.89
C VAL A 667 15.80 -12.89 -3.62
N SER A 668 16.29 -11.68 -3.35
CA SER A 668 15.91 -10.92 -2.15
C SER A 668 14.40 -10.80 -1.98
N HIS A 669 13.93 -11.03 -0.77
CA HIS A 669 12.52 -10.96 -0.38
C HIS A 669 11.57 -11.93 -1.12
N CYS A 670 12.09 -13.00 -1.75
CA CYS A 670 11.30 -14.11 -2.28
C CYS A 670 10.83 -15.05 -1.15
N ARG A 671 9.76 -14.65 -0.46
CA ARG A 671 9.33 -15.27 0.82
C ARG A 671 8.91 -16.75 0.76
N LYS A 672 8.71 -17.32 -0.42
CA LYS A 672 8.31 -18.72 -0.61
C LYS A 672 9.49 -19.65 -0.91
N LEU A 673 10.70 -19.12 -1.07
CA LEU A 673 11.90 -19.91 -1.31
C LEU A 673 12.43 -20.51 -0.02
N SER A 674 12.80 -21.79 -0.09
CA SER A 674 13.46 -22.55 0.97
C SER A 674 14.82 -23.07 0.52
N ASP A 675 15.55 -23.74 1.42
CA ASP A 675 16.82 -24.37 1.11
C ASP A 675 16.74 -25.34 -0.09
N LYS A 676 15.58 -25.97 -0.32
CA LYS A 676 15.40 -26.95 -1.40
C LYS A 676 15.56 -26.31 -2.78
N GLY A 677 14.89 -25.19 -3.01
CA GLY A 677 14.92 -24.50 -4.29
C GLY A 677 16.31 -23.99 -4.61
N LEU A 678 16.95 -23.32 -3.64
CA LEU A 678 18.29 -22.78 -3.84
C LEU A 678 19.35 -23.87 -3.97
N LYS A 679 19.26 -24.98 -3.22
CA LYS A 679 20.16 -26.14 -3.41
C LYS A 679 20.15 -26.66 -4.84
N ALA A 680 18.99 -26.68 -5.50
CA ALA A 680 18.92 -27.08 -6.91
C ALA A 680 19.71 -26.13 -7.82
N VAL A 681 19.65 -24.82 -7.55
CA VAL A 681 20.49 -23.82 -8.25
C VAL A 681 21.97 -24.07 -7.98
N LEU A 682 22.37 -24.38 -6.74
CA LEU A 682 23.78 -24.63 -6.40
C LEU A 682 24.35 -25.87 -7.10
N LEU A 683 23.53 -26.92 -7.25
CA LEU A 683 23.95 -28.16 -7.93
C LEU A 683 24.17 -27.95 -9.43
N GLY A 684 23.36 -27.10 -10.07
CA GLY A 684 23.42 -26.84 -11.50
C GLY A 684 24.30 -25.67 -11.93
N CYS A 685 24.46 -24.65 -11.07
CA CYS A 685 25.17 -23.40 -11.36
C CYS A 685 26.49 -23.32 -10.58
N GLN A 686 27.47 -24.17 -10.91
CA GLN A 686 28.72 -24.30 -10.15
C GLN A 686 29.67 -23.08 -10.27
N ASN A 687 29.45 -22.21 -11.27
CA ASN A 687 30.24 -20.99 -11.50
C ASN A 687 29.71 -19.76 -10.75
N LEU A 688 28.81 -19.96 -9.77
CA LEU A 688 28.24 -18.87 -9.00
C LEU A 688 29.31 -18.15 -8.17
N ARG A 689 29.42 -16.84 -8.38
CA ARG A 689 30.31 -15.91 -7.66
C ARG A 689 29.56 -15.04 -6.67
N GLN A 690 28.30 -14.72 -6.95
CA GLN A 690 27.49 -13.86 -6.09
C GLN A 690 26.11 -14.49 -5.83
N LEU A 691 25.71 -14.50 -4.56
CA LEU A 691 24.37 -14.93 -4.13
C LEU A 691 23.77 -13.90 -3.17
N VAL A 692 22.62 -13.36 -3.54
CA VAL A 692 21.87 -12.39 -2.71
C VAL A 692 20.52 -13.00 -2.33
N ILE A 693 20.34 -13.26 -1.03
CA ILE A 693 19.17 -13.95 -0.45
C ILE A 693 18.53 -13.14 0.69
N ALA A 694 18.73 -11.81 0.70
CA ALA A 694 18.29 -10.94 1.77
C ALA A 694 16.78 -11.06 2.06
N GLY A 695 16.41 -11.21 3.33
CA GLY A 695 15.01 -11.31 3.78
C GLY A 695 14.28 -12.60 3.40
N CYS A 696 14.98 -13.63 2.93
CA CYS A 696 14.43 -14.97 2.70
C CYS A 696 14.34 -15.75 4.03
N ARG A 697 13.16 -15.74 4.66
CA ARG A 697 12.98 -16.22 6.05
C ARG A 697 13.02 -17.74 6.24
N LEU A 698 12.84 -18.52 5.17
CA LEU A 698 12.83 -19.98 5.24
C LEU A 698 14.21 -20.61 5.01
N ILE A 699 15.24 -19.78 4.77
CA ILE A 699 16.62 -20.24 4.57
C ILE A 699 17.26 -20.58 5.91
N THR A 700 17.95 -21.71 5.97
CA THR A 700 18.63 -22.22 7.18
C THR A 700 20.11 -22.51 6.93
N ASP A 701 20.83 -22.93 7.97
CA ASP A 701 22.23 -23.37 7.91
C ASP A 701 22.49 -24.42 6.82
N ASN A 702 21.49 -25.24 6.50
CA ASN A 702 21.59 -26.27 5.47
C ASN A 702 21.91 -25.73 4.08
N LEU A 703 21.53 -24.48 3.77
CA LEU A 703 21.90 -23.86 2.50
C LEU A 703 23.39 -23.47 2.50
N LEU A 704 23.88 -22.87 3.59
CA LEU A 704 25.27 -22.43 3.70
C LEU A 704 26.24 -23.62 3.64
N ILE A 705 25.88 -24.73 4.28
CA ILE A 705 26.61 -25.99 4.19
C ILE A 705 26.57 -26.58 2.77
N ALA A 706 25.52 -26.29 1.98
CA ALA A 706 25.47 -26.72 0.58
C ALA A 706 26.30 -25.82 -0.34
N LEU A 707 26.40 -24.52 -0.03
CA LEU A 707 27.26 -23.57 -0.74
C LEU A 707 28.73 -24.00 -0.68
N SER A 708 29.21 -24.39 0.51
CA SER A 708 30.61 -24.83 0.67
C SER A 708 30.95 -26.09 -0.12
N LYS A 709 29.95 -26.94 -0.41
CA LYS A 709 30.15 -28.16 -1.21
C LYS A 709 30.10 -27.94 -2.72
N SER A 710 29.34 -26.96 -3.19
CA SER A 710 28.96 -26.85 -4.61
C SER A 710 29.51 -25.61 -5.32
N CYS A 711 29.75 -24.51 -4.59
CA CYS A 711 30.11 -23.21 -5.15
C CYS A 711 31.42 -22.67 -4.54
N ILE A 712 32.53 -23.36 -4.79
CA ILE A 712 33.88 -23.03 -4.26
C ILE A 712 34.45 -21.69 -4.78
N HIS A 713 33.80 -21.07 -5.77
CA HIS A 713 34.19 -19.80 -6.37
C HIS A 713 33.32 -18.63 -5.92
N LEU A 714 32.51 -18.82 -4.87
CA LEU A 714 31.70 -17.76 -4.31
C LEU A 714 32.58 -16.66 -3.70
N GLU A 715 32.34 -15.43 -4.14
CA GLU A 715 33.05 -14.22 -3.72
C GLU A 715 32.15 -13.34 -2.84
N ASP A 716 30.85 -13.27 -3.12
CA ASP A 716 29.92 -12.37 -2.44
C ASP A 716 28.65 -13.11 -1.98
N LEU A 717 28.37 -13.06 -0.67
CA LEU A 717 27.14 -13.59 -0.09
C LEU A 717 26.40 -12.53 0.74
N VAL A 718 25.15 -12.25 0.37
CA VAL A 718 24.29 -11.32 1.12
C VAL A 718 23.08 -12.08 1.67
N ALA A 719 23.09 -12.35 2.98
CA ALA A 719 22.05 -13.08 3.70
C ALA A 719 21.41 -12.24 4.82
N ALA A 720 21.32 -10.92 4.61
CA ALA A 720 20.75 -10.01 5.59
C ALA A 720 19.30 -10.36 5.95
N GLY A 721 18.97 -10.44 7.24
CA GLY A 721 17.63 -10.74 7.75
C GLY A 721 17.19 -12.21 7.67
N CYS A 722 18.12 -13.13 7.37
CA CYS A 722 17.89 -14.58 7.40
C CYS A 722 18.04 -15.14 8.83
N ASN A 723 17.04 -14.89 9.68
CA ASN A 723 17.04 -15.21 11.12
C ASN A 723 17.21 -16.70 11.52
N ASN A 724 17.21 -17.61 10.55
CA ASN A 724 17.39 -19.05 10.78
C ASN A 724 18.80 -19.54 10.46
N ILE A 725 19.69 -18.63 10.05
CA ILE A 725 21.12 -18.90 9.97
C ILE A 725 21.76 -18.66 11.35
N THR A 726 22.63 -19.57 11.75
CA THR A 726 23.35 -19.60 13.02
C THR A 726 24.86 -19.71 12.80
N ASP A 727 25.63 -19.76 13.88
CA ASP A 727 27.08 -19.98 13.85
C ASP A 727 27.48 -21.27 13.12
N ALA A 728 26.64 -22.31 13.18
CA ALA A 728 26.88 -23.57 12.47
C ALA A 728 26.84 -23.39 10.95
N GLY A 729 25.93 -22.54 10.44
CA GLY A 729 25.85 -22.23 9.02
C GLY A 729 27.08 -21.46 8.53
N ILE A 730 27.52 -20.44 9.28
CA ILE A 730 28.71 -19.65 8.93
C ILE A 730 29.98 -20.51 8.99
N SER A 731 30.11 -21.34 10.02
CA SER A 731 31.25 -22.28 10.13
C SER A 731 31.24 -23.26 8.96
N GLY A 732 30.08 -23.82 8.62
CA GLY A 732 29.94 -24.72 7.48
C GLY A 732 30.17 -24.05 6.12
N LEU A 733 29.95 -22.74 6.00
CA LEU A 733 30.33 -21.95 4.82
C LEU A 733 31.84 -21.80 4.71
N ALA A 734 32.51 -21.53 5.84
CA ALA A 734 33.95 -21.39 5.94
C ALA A 734 34.69 -22.67 5.51
N ASP A 735 34.11 -23.85 5.70
CA ASP A 735 34.73 -25.14 5.35
C ASP A 735 35.03 -25.33 3.86
N GLY A 736 34.47 -24.53 2.94
CA GLY A 736 34.71 -24.69 1.49
C GLY A 736 34.78 -23.41 0.66
N CYS A 737 34.25 -22.28 1.15
CA CYS A 737 34.25 -21.02 0.39
C CYS A 737 35.43 -20.11 0.74
N HIS A 738 36.65 -20.51 0.38
CA HIS A 738 37.90 -19.80 0.73
C HIS A 738 38.20 -18.53 -0.10
N LYS A 739 37.37 -18.23 -1.12
CA LYS A 739 37.54 -17.06 -2.00
C LYS A 739 36.58 -15.92 -1.67
N MET A 740 35.90 -15.99 -0.52
CA MET A 740 34.91 -14.99 -0.12
C MET A 740 35.59 -13.63 0.09
N LYS A 741 35.07 -12.62 -0.61
CA LYS A 741 35.49 -11.22 -0.51
C LYS A 741 34.51 -10.40 0.32
N SER A 742 33.21 -10.68 0.18
CA SER A 742 32.14 -9.95 0.86
C SER A 742 31.15 -10.90 1.53
N LEU A 743 30.88 -10.65 2.82
CA LEU A 743 29.85 -11.36 3.56
C LEU A 743 28.95 -10.36 4.30
N ASP A 744 27.64 -10.40 4.03
CA ASP A 744 26.64 -9.61 4.73
C ASP A 744 25.64 -10.53 5.46
N MET A 745 25.75 -10.56 6.79
CA MET A 745 24.87 -11.28 7.72
C MET A 745 24.04 -10.33 8.57
N SER A 746 23.86 -9.08 8.15
CA SER A 746 23.13 -8.05 8.91
C SER A 746 21.75 -8.54 9.35
N LYS A 747 21.34 -8.26 10.58
CA LYS A 747 20.06 -8.65 11.21
C LYS A 747 19.89 -10.15 11.38
N CYS A 748 20.98 -10.94 11.34
CA CYS A 748 20.96 -12.36 11.67
C CYS A 748 21.24 -12.55 13.17
N ASN A 749 20.21 -12.42 14.00
CA ASN A 749 20.33 -12.36 15.47
C ASN A 749 20.87 -13.65 16.15
N LYS A 750 21.00 -14.75 15.42
CA LYS A 750 21.52 -16.03 15.94
C LYS A 750 23.00 -16.25 15.60
N VAL A 751 23.60 -15.35 14.83
CA VAL A 751 25.04 -15.32 14.55
C VAL A 751 25.76 -14.61 15.68
N GLY A 752 26.86 -15.18 16.16
CA GLY A 752 27.72 -14.63 17.20
C GLY A 752 29.19 -14.95 16.97
N ASP A 753 29.97 -14.85 18.05
CA ASP A 753 31.43 -15.01 17.97
C ASP A 753 31.94 -16.33 17.38
N PRO A 754 31.38 -17.51 17.72
CA PRO A 754 31.95 -18.78 17.24
C PRO A 754 31.99 -18.89 15.72
N GLY A 755 30.91 -18.49 15.04
CA GLY A 755 30.83 -18.55 13.58
C GLY A 755 31.75 -17.54 12.90
N VAL A 756 31.74 -16.29 13.38
CA VAL A 756 32.55 -15.20 12.79
C VAL A 756 34.05 -15.46 13.00
N CYS A 757 34.47 -15.93 14.18
CA CYS A 757 35.87 -16.29 14.44
C CYS A 757 36.36 -17.36 13.47
N LYS A 758 35.57 -18.42 13.26
CA LYS A 758 35.95 -19.50 12.34
C LYS A 758 36.03 -19.00 10.90
N PHE A 759 35.07 -18.18 10.49
CA PHE A 759 35.06 -17.59 9.15
C PHE A 759 36.25 -16.66 8.91
N ALA A 760 36.63 -15.85 9.90
CA ALA A 760 37.78 -14.94 9.83
C ALA A 760 39.11 -15.70 9.70
N GLU A 761 39.27 -16.81 10.41
CA GLU A 761 40.46 -17.68 10.31
C GLU A 761 40.65 -18.20 8.88
N VAL A 762 39.55 -18.63 8.24
CA VAL A 762 39.59 -19.25 6.92
C VAL A 762 39.63 -18.24 5.77
N SER A 763 38.98 -17.08 5.92
CA SER A 763 38.88 -16.05 4.87
C SER A 763 39.98 -14.97 4.97
N SER A 764 41.02 -15.25 5.75
CA SER A 764 42.10 -14.34 6.14
C SER A 764 42.75 -13.56 4.99
N SER A 765 42.99 -14.20 3.86
CA SER A 765 43.65 -13.58 2.69
C SER A 765 42.69 -12.90 1.71
N SER A 766 41.40 -13.22 1.75
CA SER A 766 40.43 -12.81 0.71
C SER A 766 39.39 -11.79 1.17
N LEU A 767 39.09 -11.74 2.48
CA LEU A 767 37.99 -10.93 2.99
C LEU A 767 38.30 -9.43 2.90
N VAL A 768 37.41 -8.70 2.22
CA VAL A 768 37.49 -7.26 1.99
C VAL A 768 36.35 -6.52 2.70
N SER A 769 35.15 -7.12 2.72
CA SER A 769 33.96 -6.50 3.31
C SER A 769 33.21 -7.49 4.21
N LEU A 770 32.91 -7.07 5.44
CA LEU A 770 32.10 -7.85 6.38
C LEU A 770 31.03 -6.96 7.02
N LYS A 771 29.75 -7.36 6.88
CA LYS A 771 28.61 -6.65 7.44
C LYS A 771 27.84 -7.53 8.41
N LEU A 772 27.76 -7.07 9.66
CA LEU A 772 27.18 -7.71 10.84
C LEU A 772 26.27 -6.72 11.61
N LEU A 773 25.58 -5.82 10.89
CA LEU A 773 24.68 -4.84 11.51
C LEU A 773 23.57 -5.55 12.29
N ASP A 774 23.25 -5.12 13.51
CA ASP A 774 22.25 -5.73 14.41
C ASP A 774 22.51 -7.22 14.74
N CYS A 775 23.77 -7.69 14.70
CA CYS A 775 24.15 -9.03 15.14
C CYS A 775 24.53 -9.05 16.64
N ASN A 776 23.54 -8.96 17.51
CA ASN A 776 23.71 -8.69 18.95
C ASN A 776 24.59 -9.70 19.75
N LYS A 777 24.90 -10.88 19.19
CA LYS A 777 25.74 -11.89 19.85
C LYS A 777 27.21 -11.85 19.39
N VAL A 778 27.53 -10.93 18.49
CA VAL A 778 28.90 -10.64 18.06
C VAL A 778 29.49 -9.65 19.07
N GLY A 779 30.68 -9.98 19.57
CA GLY A 779 31.43 -9.17 20.53
C GLY A 779 32.91 -9.16 20.22
N ASP A 780 33.72 -8.85 21.23
CA ASP A 780 35.16 -8.63 21.06
C ASP A 780 35.91 -9.83 20.46
N LYS A 781 35.50 -11.08 20.71
CA LYS A 781 36.23 -12.25 20.19
C LYS A 781 36.22 -12.27 18.67
N SER A 782 35.09 -11.93 18.04
CA SER A 782 34.99 -11.79 16.59
C SER A 782 35.94 -10.75 16.05
N ILE A 783 35.96 -9.56 16.67
CA ILE A 783 36.75 -8.44 16.19
C ILE A 783 38.25 -8.72 16.37
N HIS A 784 38.67 -9.34 17.47
CA HIS A 784 40.05 -9.79 17.66
C HIS A 784 40.45 -10.87 16.63
N ALA A 785 39.54 -11.79 16.28
CA ALA A 785 39.81 -12.77 15.22
C ALA A 785 39.98 -12.09 13.86
N LEU A 786 39.13 -11.10 13.53
CA LEU A 786 39.28 -10.29 12.32
C LEU A 786 40.61 -9.54 12.30
N ALA A 787 40.97 -8.89 13.41
CA ALA A 787 42.26 -8.20 13.55
C ALA A 787 43.45 -9.15 13.39
N LYS A 788 43.35 -10.38 13.91
CA LYS A 788 44.44 -11.37 13.85
C LYS A 788 44.65 -11.95 12.45
N PHE A 789 43.57 -12.15 11.69
CA PHE A 789 43.61 -12.94 10.45
C PHE A 789 43.35 -12.11 9.19
N CYS A 790 42.45 -11.13 9.22
CA CYS A 790 41.91 -10.45 8.04
C CYS A 790 42.55 -9.07 7.80
N HIS A 791 43.83 -9.04 7.42
CA HIS A 791 44.59 -7.80 7.21
C HIS A 791 44.18 -7.01 5.94
N ASN A 792 43.40 -7.62 5.05
CA ASN A 792 42.90 -7.00 3.81
C ASN A 792 41.52 -6.33 3.97
N LEU A 793 40.99 -6.26 5.20
CA LEU A 793 39.66 -5.74 5.47
C LEU A 793 39.58 -4.24 5.17
N GLU A 794 38.69 -3.87 4.25
CA GLU A 794 38.45 -2.47 3.87
C GLU A 794 37.16 -1.93 4.50
N THR A 795 36.11 -2.75 4.59
CA THR A 795 34.80 -2.36 5.11
C THR A 795 34.34 -3.28 6.23
N LEU A 796 34.04 -2.71 7.40
CA LEU A 796 33.44 -3.42 8.52
C LEU A 796 32.19 -2.68 9.02
N VAL A 797 31.06 -3.39 9.08
CA VAL A 797 29.81 -2.88 9.64
C VAL A 797 29.41 -3.75 10.82
N ILE A 798 29.46 -3.20 12.03
CA ILE A 798 29.19 -3.89 13.30
C ILE A 798 28.21 -3.13 14.18
N GLY A 799 27.49 -2.15 13.63
CA GLY A 799 26.51 -1.38 14.38
C GLY A 799 25.45 -2.27 15.05
N GLY A 800 25.06 -1.96 16.27
CA GLY A 800 24.15 -2.76 17.09
C GLY A 800 24.80 -3.95 17.81
N CYS A 801 26.09 -4.24 17.59
CA CYS A 801 26.84 -5.25 18.35
C CYS A 801 27.24 -4.69 19.73
N ARG A 802 26.44 -4.99 20.75
CA ARG A 802 26.53 -4.35 22.08
C ARG A 802 27.70 -4.81 22.95
N ASP A 803 28.31 -5.94 22.60
CA ASP A 803 29.40 -6.54 23.38
C ASP A 803 30.79 -6.21 22.82
N VAL A 804 30.87 -5.30 21.85
CA VAL A 804 32.13 -4.77 21.33
C VAL A 804 32.62 -3.62 22.22
N THR A 805 33.88 -3.67 22.64
CA THR A 805 34.57 -2.71 23.52
C THR A 805 35.77 -2.07 22.82
N ASP A 806 36.38 -1.07 23.47
CA ASP A 806 37.51 -0.34 22.89
C ASP A 806 38.72 -1.21 22.57
N ALA A 807 39.03 -2.18 23.43
CA ALA A 807 40.20 -3.04 23.27
C ALA A 807 40.19 -3.79 21.92
N SER A 808 39.02 -4.22 21.45
CA SER A 808 38.94 -4.96 20.19
C SER A 808 39.01 -4.05 18.97
N ILE A 809 38.46 -2.84 19.04
CA ILE A 809 38.57 -1.83 17.99
C ILE A 809 40.00 -1.29 17.88
N GLU A 810 40.69 -1.10 19.00
CA GLU A 810 42.11 -0.72 19.02
C GLU A 810 42.98 -1.81 18.37
N ALA A 811 42.73 -3.09 18.68
CA ALA A 811 43.41 -4.21 18.03
C ALA A 811 43.15 -4.23 16.52
N LEU A 812 41.90 -3.97 16.10
CA LEU A 812 41.54 -3.87 14.69
C LEU A 812 42.25 -2.69 13.99
N ALA A 813 42.27 -1.52 14.64
CA ALA A 813 42.93 -0.33 14.13
C ALA A 813 44.42 -0.58 13.91
N PHE A 814 45.09 -1.24 14.86
CA PHE A 814 46.51 -1.58 14.76
C PHE A 814 46.80 -2.62 13.67
N ALA A 815 45.93 -3.61 13.49
CA ALA A 815 46.14 -4.67 12.51
C ALA A 815 45.78 -4.27 11.07
N CYS A 816 44.71 -3.48 10.88
CA CYS A 816 44.14 -3.14 9.57
C CYS A 816 44.44 -1.69 9.13
N TYR A 817 45.36 -1.00 9.81
CA TYR A 817 45.68 0.43 9.59
C TYR A 817 45.98 0.82 8.13
N SER A 818 46.49 -0.12 7.32
CA SER A 818 46.93 0.12 5.93
C SER A 818 45.88 -0.13 4.86
N ARG A 819 44.69 -0.62 5.24
CA ARG A 819 43.62 -1.03 4.32
C ARG A 819 42.23 -0.58 4.73
N LEU A 820 41.96 -0.39 6.03
CA LEU A 820 40.63 -0.06 6.53
C LEU A 820 40.17 1.31 5.99
N LYS A 821 39.04 1.31 5.27
CA LYS A 821 38.44 2.49 4.64
C LYS A 821 37.12 2.88 5.29
N CYS A 822 36.29 1.90 5.68
CA CYS A 822 34.94 2.16 6.13
C CYS A 822 34.62 1.36 7.39
N LEU A 823 34.30 2.04 8.48
CA LEU A 823 33.90 1.42 9.73
C LEU A 823 32.59 2.00 10.25
N ARG A 824 31.59 1.15 10.42
CA ARG A 824 30.31 1.51 11.02
C ARG A 824 30.09 0.73 12.31
N MET A 825 29.97 1.45 13.42
CA MET A 825 29.78 0.93 14.77
C MET A 825 28.74 1.76 15.55
N ASP A 826 27.67 2.18 14.86
CA ASP A 826 26.52 2.84 15.49
C ASP A 826 25.84 1.92 16.50
N TRP A 827 25.31 2.46 17.61
CA TRP A 827 24.69 1.69 18.69
C TRP A 827 25.61 0.69 19.43
N CYS A 828 26.94 0.82 19.31
CA CYS A 828 27.91 0.06 20.11
C CYS A 828 28.15 0.76 21.46
N LEU A 829 27.30 0.46 22.46
CA LEU A 829 27.20 1.22 23.72
C LEU A 829 28.44 1.20 24.63
N LYS A 830 29.39 0.28 24.43
CA LYS A 830 30.63 0.16 25.22
C LYS A 830 31.85 0.82 24.55
N ILE A 831 31.66 1.47 23.40
CA ILE A 831 32.70 2.21 22.70
C ILE A 831 32.84 3.61 23.31
N THR A 832 34.07 4.03 23.57
CA THR A 832 34.43 5.32 24.13
C THR A 832 35.39 6.08 23.20
N ASP A 833 35.90 7.22 23.68
CA ASP A 833 36.83 8.09 22.96
C ASP A 833 38.12 7.38 22.54
N SER A 834 38.57 6.37 23.31
CA SER A 834 39.80 5.62 23.04
C SER A 834 39.78 4.90 21.68
N SER A 835 38.67 4.24 21.34
CA SER A 835 38.49 3.60 20.03
C SER A 835 38.63 4.57 18.87
N LEU A 836 37.89 5.67 18.93
CA LEU A 836 37.88 6.67 17.87
C LEU A 836 39.24 7.32 17.70
N ARG A 837 39.88 7.68 18.82
CA ARG A 837 41.23 8.26 18.80
C ARG A 837 42.23 7.29 18.18
N SER A 838 42.17 6.01 18.54
CA SER A 838 43.05 4.99 17.95
C SER A 838 42.82 4.82 16.45
N LEU A 839 41.57 4.81 15.99
CA LEU A 839 41.24 4.72 14.57
C LEU A 839 41.73 5.95 13.78
N LEU A 840 41.45 7.15 14.27
CA LEU A 840 41.82 8.40 13.61
C LEU A 840 43.34 8.61 13.56
N SER A 841 44.06 8.16 14.59
CA SER A 841 45.53 8.27 14.64
C SER A 841 46.26 7.21 13.80
N ASN A 842 45.71 5.99 13.68
CA ASN A 842 46.41 4.88 13.03
C ASN A 842 45.93 4.61 11.58
N CYS A 843 44.63 4.71 11.29
CA CYS A 843 44.05 4.29 10.02
C CYS A 843 44.03 5.42 8.98
N LYS A 844 45.12 5.55 8.23
CA LYS A 844 45.34 6.67 7.29
C LYS A 844 44.41 6.69 6.08
N LEU A 845 43.86 5.54 5.69
CA LEU A 845 42.97 5.39 4.54
C LEU A 845 41.50 5.44 4.92
N LEU A 846 41.17 5.78 6.17
CA LEU A 846 39.81 5.77 6.67
C LEU A 846 39.00 6.89 6.01
N VAL A 847 38.03 6.49 5.20
CA VAL A 847 37.17 7.36 4.39
C VAL A 847 35.83 7.63 5.08
N ALA A 848 35.27 6.62 5.77
CA ALA A 848 33.94 6.71 6.34
C ALA A 848 33.86 6.09 7.74
N ILE A 849 33.34 6.87 8.69
CA ILE A 849 33.08 6.42 10.07
C ILE A 849 31.64 6.75 10.45
N ASP A 850 30.95 5.76 11.02
CA ASP A 850 29.63 5.95 11.63
C ASP A 850 29.65 5.43 13.07
N VAL A 851 29.48 6.34 14.02
CA VAL A 851 29.46 6.10 15.48
C VAL A 851 28.17 6.65 16.11
N GLY A 852 27.08 6.71 15.34
CA GLY A 852 25.82 7.23 15.83
C GLY A 852 25.30 6.47 17.06
N CYS A 853 24.67 7.17 18.00
CA CYS A 853 24.12 6.61 19.23
C CYS A 853 25.14 5.90 20.14
N CYS A 854 26.42 6.30 20.10
CA CYS A 854 27.44 5.87 21.05
C CYS A 854 27.58 6.91 22.17
N ASP A 855 26.84 6.71 23.26
CA ASP A 855 26.63 7.72 24.32
C ASP A 855 27.88 8.11 25.13
N GLN A 856 28.94 7.29 25.07
CA GLN A 856 30.18 7.55 25.81
C GLN A 856 31.20 8.36 25.01
N ILE A 857 30.90 8.70 23.75
CA ILE A 857 31.78 9.51 22.91
C ILE A 857 31.61 10.98 23.24
N THR A 858 32.73 11.66 23.47
CA THR A 858 32.84 13.08 23.83
C THR A 858 33.79 13.81 22.88
N ASP A 859 33.95 15.12 23.08
CA ASP A 859 34.91 15.94 22.32
C ASP A 859 36.37 15.44 22.43
N ALA A 860 36.70 14.70 23.49
CA ALA A 860 38.04 14.15 23.69
C ALA A 860 38.42 13.09 22.63
N ALA A 861 37.44 12.49 21.94
CA ALA A 861 37.71 11.59 20.80
C ALA A 861 38.43 12.29 19.64
N PHE A 862 38.24 13.61 19.50
CA PHE A 862 38.76 14.41 18.38
C PHE A 862 39.90 15.34 18.80
N GLN A 863 40.44 15.19 20.01
CA GLN A 863 41.64 15.92 20.44
C GLN A 863 42.89 15.31 19.81
N ASP A 864 43.90 16.15 19.56
CA ASP A 864 45.23 15.75 19.07
C ASP A 864 45.25 15.06 17.68
N MET A 865 44.18 15.21 16.89
CA MET A 865 44.13 14.67 15.52
C MET A 865 45.24 15.23 14.61
N ASP A 866 45.72 16.45 14.91
CA ASP A 866 46.77 17.14 14.15
C ASP A 866 48.19 16.95 14.72
N ALA A 867 48.35 16.24 15.85
CA ALA A 867 49.61 16.17 16.60
C ALA A 867 50.80 15.57 15.80
N ASN A 868 50.53 14.92 14.66
CA ASN A 868 51.53 14.29 13.79
C ASN A 868 51.65 14.94 12.39
N GLY A 869 51.07 16.11 12.14
CA GLY A 869 51.14 16.80 10.84
C GLY A 869 50.42 16.07 9.69
N PHE A 870 49.40 15.28 10.04
CA PHE A 870 48.72 14.34 9.16
C PHE A 870 47.39 14.90 8.65
N GLN A 871 47.13 14.83 7.33
CA GLN A 871 45.82 15.16 6.77
C GLN A 871 44.96 13.90 6.68
N SER A 872 43.85 13.88 7.42
CA SER A 872 42.88 12.78 7.40
C SER A 872 42.21 12.64 6.03
N ALA A 873 42.09 11.40 5.54
CA ALA A 873 41.36 11.05 4.31
C ALA A 873 39.83 10.93 4.53
N LEU A 874 39.36 11.27 5.72
CA LEU A 874 37.96 11.10 6.13
C LEU A 874 37.04 12.02 5.33
N ARG A 875 36.14 11.40 4.57
CA ARG A 875 35.12 12.08 3.73
C ARG A 875 33.75 12.05 4.39
N LEU A 876 33.45 11.03 5.19
CA LEU A 876 32.15 10.87 5.86
C LEU A 876 32.30 10.57 7.35
N LEU A 877 31.72 11.43 8.20
CA LEU A 877 31.62 11.22 9.64
C LEU A 877 30.16 11.33 10.08
N LYS A 878 29.64 10.28 10.72
CA LYS A 878 28.33 10.29 11.38
C LYS A 878 28.48 10.13 12.88
N ILE A 879 28.05 11.16 13.59
CA ILE A 879 28.06 11.26 15.05
C ILE A 879 26.66 11.60 15.57
N SER A 880 25.62 11.12 14.87
CA SER A 880 24.23 11.42 15.21
C SER A 880 23.84 10.85 16.57
N SER A 881 23.11 11.62 17.37
CA SER A 881 22.66 11.24 18.72
C SER A 881 23.79 11.02 19.73
N CYS A 882 25.02 11.51 19.46
CA CYS A 882 26.10 11.51 20.44
C CYS A 882 25.94 12.73 21.37
N VAL A 883 25.19 12.55 22.45
CA VAL A 883 24.69 13.66 23.30
C VAL A 883 25.77 14.48 24.01
N ARG A 884 27.00 13.95 24.13
CA ARG A 884 28.13 14.60 24.81
C ARG A 884 29.10 15.31 23.86
N ILE A 885 28.86 15.26 22.55
CA ILE A 885 29.63 16.04 21.58
C ILE A 885 29.11 17.47 21.56
N THR A 886 30.04 18.41 21.59
CA THR A 886 29.78 19.85 21.62
C THR A 886 30.32 20.52 20.36
N VAL A 887 30.08 21.82 20.25
CA VAL A 887 30.61 22.67 19.18
C VAL A 887 32.15 22.66 19.13
N ALA A 888 32.82 22.45 20.28
CA ALA A 888 34.27 22.36 20.35
C ALA A 888 34.81 21.07 19.70
N GLY A 889 34.17 19.91 19.92
CA GLY A 889 34.54 18.67 19.23
C GLY A 889 34.35 18.76 17.72
N VAL A 890 33.25 19.38 17.28
CA VAL A 890 33.01 19.63 15.84
C VAL A 890 34.05 20.57 15.22
N ARG A 891 34.56 21.55 15.99
CA ARG A 891 35.66 22.42 15.55
C ARG A 891 36.91 21.60 15.24
N ASN A 892 37.33 20.75 16.17
CA ASN A 892 38.52 19.91 15.98
C ASN A 892 38.38 19.02 14.74
N VAL A 893 37.20 18.42 14.50
CA VAL A 893 36.96 17.61 13.30
C VAL A 893 37.17 18.41 12.02
N ILE A 894 36.66 19.64 11.95
CA ILE A 894 36.76 20.49 10.75
C ILE A 894 38.18 20.97 10.52
N GLU A 895 38.89 21.34 11.59
CA GLU A 895 40.28 21.79 11.52
C GLU A 895 41.23 20.67 11.07
N SER A 896 40.95 19.41 11.46
CA SER A 896 41.81 18.27 11.13
C SER A 896 41.38 17.48 9.88
N CYS A 897 40.11 17.57 9.44
CA CYS A 897 39.57 16.82 8.29
C CYS A 897 39.17 17.73 7.10
N MET A 898 40.17 18.23 6.37
CA MET A 898 39.96 19.12 5.21
C MET A 898 39.25 18.44 4.01
N ALA A 899 39.28 17.10 3.94
CA ALA A 899 38.64 16.31 2.89
C ALA A 899 37.18 15.93 3.19
N LEU A 900 36.60 16.45 4.28
CA LEU A 900 35.26 16.09 4.73
C LEU A 900 34.19 16.54 3.73
N GLU A 901 33.39 15.60 3.26
CA GLU A 901 32.27 15.83 2.33
C GLU A 901 30.92 15.72 3.01
N HIS A 902 30.83 14.93 4.09
CA HIS A 902 29.57 14.64 4.77
C HIS A 902 29.77 14.56 6.29
N LEU A 903 29.02 15.38 7.02
CA LEU A 903 28.99 15.38 8.48
C LEU A 903 27.55 15.27 8.98
N ASP A 904 27.24 14.23 9.76
CA ASP A 904 25.92 14.05 10.38
C ASP A 904 25.99 14.26 11.89
N VAL A 905 25.43 15.38 12.35
CA VAL A 905 25.38 15.78 13.77
C VAL A 905 23.94 15.86 14.29
N ARG A 906 23.01 15.17 13.63
CA ARG A 906 21.60 15.10 14.06
C ARG A 906 21.47 14.69 15.50
N SER A 907 20.50 15.28 16.19
CA SER A 907 20.15 14.87 17.57
C SER A 907 21.30 15.02 18.58
N CYS A 908 22.32 15.80 18.26
CA CYS A 908 23.32 16.28 19.21
C CYS A 908 22.81 17.60 19.82
N PRO A 909 22.32 17.61 21.07
CA PRO A 909 21.58 18.74 21.64
C PRO A 909 22.41 20.03 21.76
N GLN A 910 23.75 19.91 21.82
CA GLN A 910 24.66 21.04 21.94
C GLN A 910 25.19 21.55 20.59
N VAL A 911 24.96 20.81 19.50
CA VAL A 911 25.44 21.13 18.15
C VAL A 911 24.25 21.48 17.27
N THR A 912 23.92 22.77 17.23
CA THR A 912 22.89 23.31 16.33
C THR A 912 23.55 24.20 15.28
N ARG A 913 22.85 24.45 14.17
CA ARG A 913 23.32 25.39 13.15
C ARG A 913 23.68 26.74 13.77
N GLN A 914 22.81 27.23 14.66
CA GLN A 914 22.99 28.50 15.35
C GLN A 914 24.19 28.49 16.30
N SER A 915 24.41 27.41 17.06
CA SER A 915 25.57 27.33 17.97
C SER A 915 26.89 27.23 17.22
N CYS A 916 26.92 26.57 16.05
CA CYS A 916 28.09 26.54 15.17
C CYS A 916 28.39 27.92 14.54
N GLU A 917 27.37 28.64 14.08
CA GLU A 917 27.51 29.99 13.52
C GLU A 917 28.01 30.99 14.57
N GLN A 918 27.46 30.95 15.80
CA GLN A 918 27.89 31.80 16.91
C GLN A 918 29.35 31.54 17.32
N ALA A 919 29.82 30.31 17.17
CA ALA A 919 31.19 29.91 17.47
C ALA A 919 32.19 30.17 16.32
N GLY A 920 31.74 30.80 15.23
CA GLY A 920 32.58 31.20 14.10
C GLY A 920 33.07 30.04 13.22
N LEU A 921 32.41 28.89 13.24
CA LEU A 921 32.83 27.70 12.51
C LEU A 921 32.63 27.85 11.00
N GLN A 922 33.70 27.65 10.23
CA GLN A 922 33.66 27.61 8.77
C GLN A 922 33.83 26.17 8.29
N PHE A 923 32.76 25.60 7.74
CA PHE A 923 32.82 24.26 7.14
C PHE A 923 33.52 24.31 5.78
N PRO A 924 34.22 23.23 5.35
CA PRO A 924 34.76 23.14 4.00
C PRO A 924 33.66 23.32 2.95
N GLY A 925 33.92 24.03 1.86
CA GLY A 925 32.91 24.39 0.86
C GLY A 925 32.22 23.18 0.19
N SER A 926 32.85 22.00 0.22
CA SER A 926 32.32 20.72 -0.26
C SER A 926 31.55 19.90 0.79
N CYS A 927 31.56 20.32 2.06
CA CYS A 927 31.02 19.57 3.18
C CYS A 927 29.51 19.80 3.35
N LYS A 928 28.71 18.75 3.21
CA LYS A 928 27.27 18.73 3.53
C LYS A 928 27.08 18.35 5.00
N VAL A 929 26.64 19.31 5.81
CA VAL A 929 26.39 19.12 7.25
C VAL A 929 24.90 18.95 7.53
N ASN A 930 24.56 17.92 8.31
CA ASN A 930 23.19 17.60 8.67
C ASN A 930 22.88 17.88 10.16
N PHE A 931 22.14 18.96 10.43
CA PHE A 931 21.78 19.42 11.79
C PHE A 931 20.37 19.00 12.23
N GLU A 932 19.34 19.31 11.44
CA GLU A 932 17.91 19.18 11.83
C GLU A 932 17.10 18.30 10.85
N GLY A 933 17.69 17.97 9.70
CA GLY A 933 17.06 17.22 8.61
C GLY A 933 17.54 15.78 8.56
N SER A 934 16.92 14.95 7.73
CA SER A 934 17.47 13.62 7.43
C SER A 934 18.41 13.73 6.24
N LEU A 935 19.56 13.05 6.30
CA LEU A 935 20.17 12.43 5.11
C LEU A 935 19.19 11.35 4.60
N SER A 936 17.99 11.77 4.16
CA SER A 936 16.84 10.90 3.82
C SER A 936 16.77 10.48 2.38
N GLU A 937 17.66 10.95 1.55
CA GLU A 937 18.00 10.14 0.41
C GLU A 937 19.05 9.18 0.95
N SER A 938 18.92 7.89 0.66
CA SER A 938 20.11 7.17 0.22
C SER A 938 20.71 8.04 -0.88
N ASP A 939 21.46 9.09 -0.52
CA ASP A 939 22.38 9.73 -1.43
C ASP A 939 23.24 8.53 -1.83
N PRO A 940 23.13 8.03 -3.07
CA PRO A 940 23.84 6.82 -3.46
C PRO A 940 25.33 6.99 -3.14
N SER A 941 25.83 8.23 -3.17
CA SER A 941 27.16 8.61 -2.69
C SER A 941 27.46 8.20 -1.25
N VAL A 942 26.50 8.28 -0.31
CA VAL A 942 26.69 7.90 1.10
C VAL A 942 26.56 6.39 1.30
N ALA A 943 25.67 5.72 0.56
CA ALA A 943 25.54 4.26 0.58
C ALA A 943 26.74 3.55 -0.09
N ILE A 944 27.40 4.20 -1.05
CA ILE A 944 28.66 3.70 -1.65
C ILE A 944 29.74 3.48 -0.59
N PHE A 945 29.71 4.21 0.53
CA PHE A 945 30.72 4.04 1.58
C PHE A 945 30.51 2.78 2.46
N PHE A 946 29.30 2.23 2.63
CA PHE A 946 29.04 1.18 3.64
C PHE A 946 28.43 -0.12 3.14
#